data_AF-A0A328BQ65-F1
#
_entry.id   AF-A0A328BQ65-F1
#
_cell.length_a   1.000
_cell.length_b   1.000
_cell.length_c   1.000
_cell.angle_alpha   90.00
_cell.angle_beta   90.00
_cell.angle_gamma   90.00
#
_symmetry.space_group_name_H-M   'P 1'
#
loop_
_entity.id
_entity.type
_entity.pdbx_description
1 polymer ?
#
loop_
_entity_poly.entity_id
_entity_poly.type
_entity_poly.pdbx_seq_one_letter_code
_entity_poly.pdbx_strand_id
1 'polypeptide(L)'
;MLHVFQPTAFSDPARQHLFEAVREALRSGLPADAPALLAGPLPLPDGRVADAVLVRPHSLTLLLLHPGAGGELRISSFTAQPWTLAGTPVVLPDRALNPYQSFAQLSPDVLAFLEPMLPPEAVNPRFVTGLWLTNGPLRFGPDVEASMAAAPEARQLQLLPELARLPRRLAQLATPEIELTAADIQHLATVLPDVLAGPAPALSGADDETSATLGSVVHNTARQLWRWLGAEDVDELPPDTYALAARSEDQKHALEEQQAALQRQLNEQLQAIEAREAAREQSMAQLRAELTQAQQQAAPNAAELQARLAAESRAQAAEDARLQTAQAEWQRRNQDLDAKINALEQLIQRLQAPAAAPAASPSAPPPNPARAAEPEPTTRPAAAATVAAAAASPPANPRPAPAPAAAVPPVGPPPTRPATEPALGERLRGGLHWVRSVARPLLGPVRRHLPASDHWLWLALGGGLGLGLMLWLGTQVFKGPPPEPYQADGRWGFARRGEPVVPAQYASVQPFQDERAVVERDGAFGAVTADGQEVVPPAYDAMNSYADGYARVRIGDLYTFVDADGREFSHYFYNAYDFAEGYAPVLDQRGWFYISGPDAGVPAHPRVFQEAYPFRDGLARVRTGGAYTFISPGQLADTTQAATFGRYEQATDFADGRARVQQNGRRFVIDGEGEEIAE
;
A
#
# COMPACT_ATOMS: atom_id res chain seq x y z
N MET A 1 -3.02 17.90 6.39
CA MET A 1 -3.77 19.18 6.48
C MET A 1 -4.89 19.20 5.43
N LEU A 2 -6.14 19.35 5.85
CA LEU A 2 -7.30 19.45 4.95
C LEU A 2 -7.60 20.92 4.63
N HIS A 3 -7.44 21.31 3.38
CA HIS A 3 -7.88 22.59 2.84
C HIS A 3 -9.32 22.43 2.35
N VAL A 4 -10.20 23.36 2.72
CA VAL A 4 -11.60 23.37 2.27
C VAL A 4 -11.88 24.70 1.62
N PHE A 5 -12.35 24.65 0.39
CA PHE A 5 -12.74 25.83 -0.36
C PHE A 5 -14.20 25.70 -0.82
N GLN A 6 -15.04 26.62 -0.36
CA GLN A 6 -16.44 26.69 -0.74
C GLN A 6 -16.75 28.10 -1.23
N PRO A 7 -16.77 28.36 -2.56
CA PRO A 7 -16.93 29.71 -3.08
C PRO A 7 -18.36 30.24 -2.87
N THR A 8 -19.35 29.35 -2.90
CA THR A 8 -20.77 29.67 -2.64
C THR A 8 -21.44 28.52 -1.87
N ALA A 9 -22.50 28.81 -1.12
CA ALA A 9 -23.32 27.75 -0.52
C ALA A 9 -24.09 26.99 -1.61
N PHE A 10 -24.34 25.69 -1.42
CA PHE A 10 -25.29 24.99 -2.27
C PHE A 10 -26.68 25.60 -2.10
N SER A 11 -27.40 25.80 -3.20
CA SER A 11 -28.78 26.28 -3.17
C SER A 11 -29.75 25.27 -2.54
N ASP A 12 -29.40 23.99 -2.58
CA ASP A 12 -30.12 22.89 -1.93
C ASP A 12 -29.55 22.61 -0.53
N PRO A 13 -30.34 22.80 0.55
CA PRO A 13 -29.86 22.57 1.92
C PRO A 13 -29.46 21.12 2.19
N ALA A 14 -30.05 20.13 1.49
CA ALA A 14 -29.67 18.73 1.66
C ALA A 14 -28.29 18.44 1.07
N ARG A 15 -27.93 19.08 -0.05
CA ARG A 15 -26.57 19.00 -0.62
C ARG A 15 -25.55 19.74 0.24
N GLN A 16 -25.91 20.90 0.79
CA GLN A 16 -25.05 21.61 1.74
C GLN A 16 -24.75 20.73 2.96
N HIS A 17 -25.77 20.09 3.54
CA HIS A 17 -25.59 19.16 4.65
C HIS A 17 -24.67 17.98 4.29
N LEU A 18 -24.84 17.40 3.10
CA LEU A 18 -24.01 16.30 2.64
C LEU A 18 -22.55 16.73 2.40
N PHE A 19 -22.31 17.91 1.84
CA PHE A 19 -20.96 18.47 1.68
C PHE A 19 -20.28 18.69 3.03
N GLU A 20 -21.01 19.20 4.02
CA GLU A 20 -20.51 19.37 5.39
C GLU A 20 -20.19 18.03 6.06
N ALA A 21 -21.04 17.03 5.86
CA ALA A 21 -20.79 15.69 6.37
C ALA A 21 -19.55 15.04 5.73
N VAL A 22 -19.32 15.27 4.43
CA VAL A 22 -18.08 14.86 3.73
C VAL A 22 -16.87 15.55 4.34
N ARG A 23 -16.94 16.87 4.55
CA ARG A 23 -15.87 17.65 5.18
C ARG A 23 -15.48 17.07 6.53
N GLU A 24 -16.47 16.75 7.37
CA GLU A 24 -16.23 16.20 8.70
C GLU A 24 -15.65 14.78 8.63
N ALA A 25 -16.19 13.92 7.75
CA ALA A 25 -15.66 12.57 7.54
C ALA A 25 -14.20 12.56 7.07
N LEU A 26 -13.81 13.52 6.22
CA LEU A 26 -12.43 13.70 5.79
C LEU A 26 -11.53 14.21 6.92
N ARG A 27 -12.04 15.14 7.75
CA ARG A 27 -11.29 15.69 8.88
C ARG A 27 -11.01 14.64 9.96
N SER A 28 -11.96 13.75 10.24
CA SER A 28 -11.80 12.68 11.21
C SER A 28 -11.03 11.47 10.67
N GLY A 29 -11.05 11.26 9.36
CA GLY A 29 -10.59 10.01 8.74
C GLY A 29 -9.25 10.08 8.00
N LEU A 30 -8.73 11.27 7.67
CA LEU A 30 -7.43 11.42 7.04
C LEU A 30 -6.30 11.59 8.08
N PRO A 31 -5.08 11.06 7.84
CA PRO A 31 -3.92 11.33 8.69
C PRO A 31 -3.65 12.84 8.79
N ALA A 32 -3.23 13.32 9.96
CA ALA A 32 -3.01 14.76 10.21
C ALA A 32 -2.06 15.42 9.20
N ASP A 33 -1.05 14.66 8.75
CA ASP A 33 -0.02 15.10 7.82
C ASP A 33 -0.38 14.90 6.34
N ALA A 34 -1.51 14.28 6.02
CA ALA A 34 -1.93 14.09 4.63
C ALA A 34 -2.51 15.39 4.05
N PRO A 35 -1.90 16.02 3.03
CA PRO A 35 -2.46 17.19 2.37
C PRO A 35 -3.67 16.77 1.53
N ALA A 36 -4.79 17.48 1.65
CA ALA A 36 -5.98 17.25 0.84
C ALA A 36 -6.70 18.57 0.60
N LEU A 37 -7.31 18.75 -0.57
CA LEU A 37 -8.15 19.90 -0.90
C LEU A 37 -9.55 19.43 -1.27
N LEU A 38 -10.57 19.85 -0.52
CA LEU A 38 -11.97 19.71 -0.86
C LEU A 38 -12.49 21.05 -1.40
N ALA A 39 -12.91 21.08 -2.66
CA ALA A 39 -13.41 22.29 -3.30
C ALA A 39 -14.79 22.06 -3.93
N GLY A 40 -15.79 22.88 -3.59
CA GLY A 40 -17.13 22.77 -4.17
C GLY A 40 -18.15 23.68 -3.48
N PRO A 41 -19.26 24.07 -4.14
CA PRO A 41 -19.59 23.84 -5.55
C PRO A 41 -18.67 24.60 -6.49
N LEU A 42 -18.26 23.96 -7.60
CA LEU A 42 -17.30 24.51 -8.55
C LEU A 42 -18.02 24.98 -9.83
N PRO A 43 -18.05 26.30 -10.12
CA PRO A 43 -18.63 26.80 -11.35
C PRO A 43 -17.69 26.53 -12.53
N LEU A 44 -18.22 25.87 -13.56
CA LEU A 44 -17.51 25.59 -14.81
C LEU A 44 -17.72 26.72 -15.83
N PRO A 45 -16.79 26.91 -16.80
CA PRO A 45 -16.85 28.01 -17.77
C PRO A 45 -18.11 28.06 -18.65
N ASP A 46 -18.81 26.94 -18.79
CA ASP A 46 -20.04 26.79 -19.57
C ASP A 46 -21.32 27.08 -18.77
N GLY A 47 -21.18 27.50 -17.51
CA GLY A 47 -22.29 27.81 -16.60
C GLY A 47 -22.85 26.60 -15.86
N ARG A 48 -22.32 25.38 -16.05
CA ARG A 48 -22.62 24.23 -15.20
C ARG A 48 -21.89 24.35 -13.86
N VAL A 49 -22.38 23.61 -12.86
CA VAL A 49 -21.77 23.55 -11.53
C VAL A 49 -21.47 22.10 -11.19
N ALA A 50 -20.20 21.80 -10.93
CA ALA A 50 -19.80 20.51 -10.38
C ALA A 50 -19.99 20.54 -8.86
N ASP A 51 -20.51 19.46 -8.28
CA ASP A 51 -20.87 19.43 -6.86
C ASP A 51 -19.63 19.61 -5.96
N ALA A 52 -18.64 18.71 -6.02
CA ALA A 52 -17.37 18.92 -5.33
C ALA A 52 -16.22 18.11 -5.94
N VAL A 53 -15.00 18.60 -5.79
CA VAL A 53 -13.76 17.93 -6.18
C VAL A 53 -12.89 17.75 -4.94
N LEU A 54 -12.32 16.55 -4.81
CA LEU A 54 -11.35 16.21 -3.79
C LEU A 54 -10.00 15.90 -4.44
N VAL A 55 -8.99 16.71 -4.13
CA VAL A 55 -7.62 16.57 -4.63
C VAL A 55 -6.72 16.07 -3.50
N ARG A 56 -5.97 15.00 -3.75
CA ARG A 56 -5.02 14.36 -2.83
C ARG A 56 -3.75 13.95 -3.59
N PRO A 57 -2.63 13.66 -2.89
CA PRO A 57 -1.34 13.38 -3.53
C PRO A 57 -1.37 12.34 -4.64
N HIS A 58 -2.27 11.36 -4.53
CA HIS A 58 -2.34 10.19 -5.40
C HIS A 58 -3.73 9.95 -5.99
N SER A 59 -4.64 10.93 -5.90
CA SER A 59 -6.01 10.76 -6.39
C SER A 59 -6.72 12.09 -6.63
N LEU A 60 -7.42 12.20 -7.76
CA LEU A 60 -8.37 13.28 -8.05
C LEU A 60 -9.77 12.67 -8.12
N THR A 61 -10.64 13.04 -7.18
CA THR A 61 -11.98 12.46 -7.05
C THR A 61 -13.07 13.50 -7.27
N LEU A 62 -13.98 13.26 -8.21
CA LEU A 62 -15.20 14.05 -8.41
C LEU A 62 -16.32 13.49 -7.54
N LEU A 63 -16.82 14.28 -6.61
CA LEU A 63 -17.93 13.91 -5.72
C LEU A 63 -19.25 14.34 -6.35
N LEU A 64 -20.16 13.39 -6.57
CA LEU A 64 -21.53 13.64 -7.02
C LEU A 64 -22.47 13.54 -5.82
N LEU A 65 -23.06 14.67 -5.42
CA LEU A 65 -23.82 14.81 -4.18
C LEU A 65 -25.33 14.75 -4.46
N HIS A 66 -25.96 13.63 -4.09
CA HIS A 66 -27.39 13.45 -4.29
C HIS A 66 -28.18 13.71 -2.99
N PRO A 67 -29.19 14.60 -3.00
CA PRO A 67 -29.93 15.01 -1.79
C PRO A 67 -30.89 13.93 -1.25
N GLY A 68 -31.08 12.81 -1.97
CA GLY A 68 -31.96 11.72 -1.56
C GLY A 68 -31.55 11.08 -0.23
N ALA A 69 -32.54 10.65 0.55
CA ALA A 69 -32.37 10.06 1.89
C ALA A 69 -31.76 8.64 1.92
N GLY A 70 -31.13 8.20 0.83
CA GLY A 70 -30.68 6.81 0.66
C GLY A 70 -31.82 5.83 0.41
N GLY A 71 -31.55 4.53 0.50
CA GLY A 71 -32.51 3.46 0.23
C GLY A 71 -31.95 2.36 -0.67
N GLU A 72 -32.85 1.52 -1.20
CA GLU A 72 -32.47 0.45 -2.12
C GLU A 72 -32.15 1.01 -3.51
N LEU A 73 -30.91 0.83 -3.95
CA LEU A 73 -30.43 1.18 -5.29
C LEU A 73 -30.61 0.00 -6.23
N ARG A 74 -31.23 0.25 -7.38
CA ARG A 74 -31.39 -0.72 -8.48
C ARG A 74 -30.79 -0.13 -9.75
N ILE A 75 -29.94 -0.90 -10.40
CA ILE A 75 -29.24 -0.54 -11.63
C ILE A 75 -29.55 -1.63 -12.66
N SER A 76 -30.49 -1.36 -13.55
CA SER A 76 -30.82 -2.29 -14.65
C SER A 76 -29.84 -2.21 -15.81
N SER A 77 -29.21 -1.06 -16.02
CA SER A 77 -28.06 -0.88 -16.92
C SER A 77 -27.20 0.26 -16.39
N PHE A 78 -25.88 0.02 -16.31
CA PHE A 78 -24.94 0.99 -15.77
C PHE A 78 -24.89 2.28 -16.61
N THR A 79 -24.87 2.15 -17.94
CA THR A 79 -24.65 3.28 -18.87
C THR A 79 -25.92 3.77 -19.56
N ALA A 80 -26.88 2.88 -19.84
CA ALA A 80 -27.93 3.17 -20.83
C ALA A 80 -29.32 3.43 -20.24
N GLN A 81 -29.54 3.19 -18.95
CA GLN A 81 -30.85 3.33 -18.30
C GLN A 81 -30.77 4.20 -17.04
N PRO A 82 -31.89 4.85 -16.66
CA PRO A 82 -31.96 5.57 -15.41
C PRO A 82 -31.85 4.61 -14.22
N TRP A 83 -31.06 5.01 -13.22
CA TRP A 83 -30.97 4.27 -11.97
C TRP A 83 -32.18 4.61 -11.11
N THR A 84 -32.58 3.68 -10.25
CA THR A 84 -33.68 3.93 -9.31
C THR A 84 -33.19 3.77 -7.88
N LEU A 85 -33.58 4.71 -7.02
CA LEU A 85 -33.30 4.74 -5.59
C LEU A 85 -34.62 4.74 -4.84
N ALA A 86 -34.81 3.77 -3.95
CA ALA A 86 -36.05 3.52 -3.23
C ALA A 86 -37.29 3.41 -4.15
N GLY A 87 -37.11 2.84 -5.35
CA GLY A 87 -38.18 2.67 -6.35
C GLY A 87 -38.47 3.92 -7.20
N THR A 88 -37.78 5.03 -6.96
CA THR A 88 -37.90 6.29 -7.72
C THR A 88 -36.69 6.52 -8.63
N PRO A 89 -36.86 7.01 -9.88
CA PRO A 89 -35.74 7.37 -10.73
C PRO A 89 -34.87 8.46 -10.10
N VAL A 90 -33.55 8.31 -10.17
CA VAL A 90 -32.60 9.32 -9.70
C VAL A 90 -32.66 10.52 -10.64
N VAL A 91 -33.03 11.69 -10.10
CA VAL A 91 -33.07 12.96 -10.84
C VAL A 91 -31.77 13.72 -10.61
N LEU A 92 -31.13 14.13 -11.71
CA LEU A 92 -29.85 14.84 -11.72
C LEU A 92 -30.00 16.24 -12.33
N PRO A 93 -29.25 17.23 -11.84
CA PRO A 93 -29.39 18.63 -12.23
C PRO A 93 -29.00 18.91 -13.69
N ASP A 94 -28.13 18.08 -14.26
CA ASP A 94 -27.60 18.17 -15.62
C ASP A 94 -28.45 17.43 -16.67
N ARG A 95 -29.61 16.90 -16.28
CA ARG A 95 -30.48 16.05 -17.12
C ARG A 95 -29.81 14.76 -17.59
N ALA A 96 -28.71 14.34 -16.96
CA ALA A 96 -28.14 13.02 -17.21
C ALA A 96 -29.12 11.91 -16.81
N LEU A 97 -29.08 10.78 -17.53
CA LEU A 97 -29.99 9.66 -17.24
C LEU A 97 -29.63 8.97 -15.92
N ASN A 98 -28.34 8.95 -15.57
CA ASN A 98 -27.84 8.32 -14.36
C ASN A 98 -26.54 8.99 -13.86
N PRO A 99 -26.11 8.69 -12.61
CA PRO A 99 -24.92 9.31 -12.03
C PRO A 99 -23.62 9.08 -12.82
N TYR A 100 -23.48 7.94 -13.51
CA TYR A 100 -22.32 7.68 -14.36
C TYR A 100 -22.26 8.62 -15.56
N GLN A 101 -23.38 8.86 -16.24
CA GLN A 101 -23.42 9.82 -17.34
C GLN A 101 -23.11 11.24 -16.88
N SER A 102 -23.60 11.63 -15.69
CA SER A 102 -23.27 12.92 -15.09
C SER A 102 -21.77 13.05 -14.84
N PHE A 103 -21.15 12.03 -14.24
CA PHE A 103 -19.71 11.95 -14.06
C PHE A 103 -18.95 12.05 -15.40
N ALA A 104 -19.33 11.26 -16.40
CA ALA A 104 -18.67 11.23 -17.70
C ALA A 104 -18.76 12.57 -18.45
N GLN A 105 -19.82 13.35 -18.21
CA GLN A 105 -20.00 14.69 -18.79
C GLN A 105 -19.28 15.80 -18.03
N LEU A 106 -19.06 15.67 -16.71
CA LEU A 106 -18.44 16.70 -15.88
C LEU A 106 -16.92 16.50 -15.73
N SER A 107 -16.47 15.25 -15.69
CA SER A 107 -15.05 14.88 -15.50
C SER A 107 -14.08 15.62 -16.44
N PRO A 108 -14.27 15.64 -17.78
CA PRO A 108 -13.31 16.31 -18.67
C PRO A 108 -13.27 17.83 -18.47
N ASP A 109 -14.41 18.47 -18.18
CA ASP A 109 -14.49 19.92 -18.00
C ASP A 109 -13.91 20.36 -16.65
N VAL A 110 -14.14 19.57 -15.60
CA VAL A 110 -13.49 19.76 -14.30
C VAL A 110 -11.97 19.61 -14.43
N LEU A 111 -11.51 18.62 -15.19
CA LEU A 111 -10.09 18.42 -15.42
C LEU A 111 -9.47 19.57 -16.21
N ALA A 112 -10.11 20.00 -17.31
CA ALA A 112 -9.67 21.13 -18.11
C ALA A 112 -9.65 22.46 -17.32
N PHE A 113 -10.57 22.61 -16.36
CA PHE A 113 -10.57 23.74 -15.44
C PHE A 113 -9.38 23.71 -14.46
N LEU A 114 -8.98 22.52 -13.98
CA LEU A 114 -7.88 22.35 -13.03
C LEU A 114 -6.50 22.28 -13.70
N GLU A 115 -6.43 21.82 -14.94
CA GLU A 115 -5.21 21.68 -15.75
C GLU A 115 -4.27 22.89 -15.72
N PRO A 116 -4.71 24.16 -15.88
CA PRO A 116 -3.81 25.31 -15.82
C PRO A 116 -3.22 25.59 -14.43
N MET A 117 -3.76 24.98 -13.38
CA MET A 117 -3.34 25.17 -11.98
C MET A 117 -2.60 23.95 -11.41
N LEU A 118 -2.49 22.87 -12.19
CA LEU A 118 -1.83 21.64 -11.80
C LEU A 118 -0.58 21.42 -12.67
N PRO A 119 0.46 20.73 -12.15
CA PRO A 119 1.59 20.36 -12.98
C PRO A 119 1.11 19.44 -14.13
N PRO A 120 1.66 19.60 -15.36
CA PRO A 120 1.19 18.88 -16.55
C PRO A 120 1.30 17.36 -16.40
N GLU A 121 2.19 16.88 -15.53
CA GLU A 121 2.40 15.47 -15.22
C GLU A 121 1.28 14.87 -14.33
N ALA A 122 0.54 15.70 -13.59
CA ALA A 122 -0.56 15.27 -12.71
C ALA A 122 -1.93 15.20 -13.42
N VAL A 123 -2.02 15.66 -14.68
CA VAL A 123 -3.27 15.79 -15.42
C VAL A 123 -3.41 14.62 -16.38
N ASN A 124 -3.99 13.52 -15.91
CA ASN A 124 -4.38 12.41 -16.78
C ASN A 124 -5.86 12.03 -16.56
N PRO A 125 -6.69 12.10 -17.63
CA PRO A 125 -8.13 11.84 -17.55
C PRO A 125 -8.49 10.42 -17.11
N ARG A 126 -7.54 9.47 -17.14
CA ARG A 126 -7.76 8.10 -16.65
C ARG A 126 -7.75 7.95 -15.14
N PHE A 127 -7.26 8.96 -14.39
CA PHE A 127 -7.16 8.90 -12.93
C PHE A 127 -8.21 9.72 -12.19
N VAL A 128 -9.11 10.38 -12.93
CA VAL A 128 -10.28 11.03 -12.34
C VAL A 128 -11.28 9.94 -11.96
N THR A 129 -11.53 9.78 -10.67
CA THR A 129 -12.52 8.83 -10.17
C THR A 129 -13.77 9.57 -9.70
N GLY A 130 -14.95 9.10 -10.07
CA GLY A 130 -16.22 9.58 -9.55
C GLY A 130 -16.58 8.85 -8.26
N LEU A 131 -17.15 9.57 -7.30
CA LEU A 131 -17.78 8.97 -6.13
C LEU A 131 -19.19 9.51 -5.99
N TRP A 132 -20.18 8.61 -5.99
CA TRP A 132 -21.57 8.98 -5.79
C TRP A 132 -21.96 8.84 -4.31
N LEU A 133 -22.53 9.92 -3.75
CA LEU A 133 -22.85 10.05 -2.34
C LEU A 133 -24.33 10.44 -2.15
N THR A 134 -24.95 9.87 -1.12
CA THR A 134 -26.34 10.17 -0.71
C THR A 134 -26.40 10.61 0.75
N ASN A 135 -27.47 11.30 1.14
CA ASN A 135 -27.64 11.80 2.52
C ASN A 135 -28.02 10.69 3.53
N GLY A 136 -28.44 9.52 3.05
CA GLY A 136 -28.65 8.33 3.87
C GLY A 136 -28.02 7.07 3.28
N PRO A 137 -28.08 5.93 4.00
CA PRO A 137 -27.39 4.70 3.62
C PRO A 137 -27.97 4.09 2.34
N LEU A 138 -27.10 3.57 1.48
CA LEU A 138 -27.46 2.81 0.28
C LEU A 138 -27.50 1.31 0.58
N ARG A 139 -28.56 0.64 0.14
CA ARG A 139 -28.65 -0.81 0.06
C ARG A 139 -28.62 -1.21 -1.40
N PHE A 140 -27.79 -2.17 -1.78
CA PHE A 140 -27.69 -2.59 -3.17
C PHE A 140 -28.68 -3.70 -3.46
N GLY A 141 -29.53 -3.50 -4.47
CA GLY A 141 -30.37 -4.54 -5.01
C GLY A 141 -29.56 -5.62 -5.75
N PRO A 142 -30.17 -6.79 -6.03
CA PRO A 142 -29.46 -7.93 -6.63
C PRO A 142 -28.97 -7.71 -8.07
N ASP A 143 -29.46 -6.67 -8.74
CA ASP A 143 -29.07 -6.27 -10.10
C ASP A 143 -27.83 -5.37 -10.14
N VAL A 144 -27.48 -4.72 -9.03
CA VAL A 144 -26.39 -3.72 -8.98
C VAL A 144 -25.04 -4.36 -9.30
N GLU A 145 -24.71 -5.47 -8.62
CA GLU A 145 -23.42 -6.14 -8.79
C GLU A 145 -23.26 -6.69 -10.21
N ALA A 146 -24.29 -7.36 -10.74
CA ALA A 146 -24.29 -7.89 -12.09
C ALA A 146 -24.14 -6.77 -13.14
N SER A 147 -24.84 -5.65 -12.97
CA SER A 147 -24.77 -4.51 -13.89
C SER A 147 -23.42 -3.78 -13.83
N MET A 148 -22.80 -3.66 -12.65
CA MET A 148 -21.47 -3.08 -12.51
C MET A 148 -20.38 -4.01 -13.05
N ALA A 149 -20.48 -5.32 -12.81
CA ALA A 149 -19.53 -6.30 -13.34
C ALA A 149 -19.58 -6.39 -14.88
N ALA A 150 -20.75 -6.14 -15.49
CA ALA A 150 -20.93 -6.13 -16.94
C ALA A 150 -20.34 -4.90 -17.65
N ALA A 151 -20.05 -3.82 -16.91
CA ALA A 151 -19.59 -2.55 -17.48
C ALA A 151 -18.14 -2.24 -17.04
N PRO A 152 -17.15 -2.28 -17.95
CA PRO A 152 -15.77 -1.91 -17.61
C PRO A 152 -15.63 -0.46 -17.09
N GLU A 153 -16.56 0.41 -17.46
CA GLU A 153 -16.66 1.80 -17.02
C GLU A 153 -17.02 1.96 -15.54
N ALA A 154 -17.56 0.90 -14.90
CA ALA A 154 -17.90 0.91 -13.47
C ALA A 154 -16.66 1.11 -12.56
N ARG A 155 -15.45 0.95 -13.09
CA ARG A 155 -14.20 1.28 -12.38
C ARG A 155 -14.02 2.78 -12.19
N GLN A 156 -14.64 3.60 -13.03
CA GLN A 156 -14.49 5.07 -13.02
C GLN A 156 -15.47 5.76 -12.06
N LEU A 157 -16.60 5.14 -11.72
CA LEU A 157 -17.57 5.69 -10.76
C LEU A 157 -17.84 4.66 -9.66
N GLN A 158 -17.44 5.01 -8.44
CA GLN A 158 -17.61 4.21 -7.24
C GLN A 158 -18.92 4.58 -6.51
N LEU A 159 -19.56 3.56 -5.93
CA LEU A 159 -20.76 3.73 -5.10
C LEU A 159 -20.38 3.58 -3.62
N LEU A 160 -20.73 4.58 -2.80
CA LEU A 160 -20.44 4.52 -1.37
C LEU A 160 -21.70 4.11 -0.58
N PRO A 161 -21.70 2.95 0.12
CA PRO A 161 -22.86 2.50 0.89
C PRO A 161 -23.22 3.47 2.03
N GLU A 162 -22.19 4.00 2.69
CA GLU A 162 -22.29 4.83 3.89
C GLU A 162 -21.15 5.83 3.91
N LEU A 163 -21.44 7.08 4.26
CA LEU A 163 -20.46 8.16 4.28
C LEU A 163 -19.28 7.88 5.24
N ALA A 164 -19.51 7.16 6.34
CA ALA A 164 -18.46 6.77 7.29
C ALA A 164 -17.34 5.92 6.65
N ARG A 165 -17.61 5.27 5.50
CA ARG A 165 -16.61 4.47 4.77
C ARG A 165 -15.77 5.30 3.79
N LEU A 166 -16.06 6.59 3.65
CA LEU A 166 -15.38 7.50 2.73
C LEU A 166 -13.85 7.48 2.92
N PRO A 167 -13.28 7.61 4.14
CA PRO A 167 -11.81 7.63 4.30
C PRO A 167 -11.16 6.33 3.85
N ARG A 168 -11.75 5.18 4.20
CA ARG A 168 -11.28 3.86 3.78
C ARG A 168 -11.34 3.70 2.25
N ARG A 169 -12.43 4.15 1.62
CA ARG A 169 -12.55 4.09 0.15
C ARG A 169 -11.55 5.00 -0.55
N LEU A 170 -11.30 6.19 -0.03
CA LEU A 170 -10.31 7.09 -0.58
C LEU A 170 -8.88 6.55 -0.45
N ALA A 171 -8.56 5.79 0.61
CA ALA A 171 -7.29 5.09 0.72
C ALA A 171 -7.12 4.02 -0.38
N GLN A 172 -8.20 3.33 -0.76
CA GLN A 172 -8.22 2.34 -1.85
C GLN A 172 -8.12 2.96 -3.25
N LEU A 173 -8.51 4.22 -3.40
CA LEU A 173 -8.47 4.97 -4.66
C LEU A 173 -7.16 5.73 -4.90
N ALA A 174 -6.22 5.69 -3.94
CA ALA A 174 -4.90 6.27 -4.11
C ALA A 174 -4.08 5.41 -5.08
N THR A 175 -3.80 5.92 -6.27
CA THR A 175 -2.94 5.27 -7.27
C THR A 175 -1.59 5.98 -7.34
N PRO A 176 -0.45 5.27 -7.30
CA PRO A 176 0.89 5.87 -7.26
C PRO A 176 1.30 6.60 -8.56
N GLU A 177 0.43 6.64 -9.57
CA GLU A 177 0.70 7.23 -10.89
C GLU A 177 0.45 8.75 -10.94
N ILE A 178 -0.16 9.34 -9.90
CA ILE A 178 -0.23 10.79 -9.70
C ILE A 178 0.75 11.17 -8.59
N GLU A 179 1.71 12.05 -8.90
CA GLU A 179 2.59 12.69 -7.93
C GLU A 179 2.18 14.15 -7.73
N LEU A 180 1.11 14.38 -6.96
CA LEU A 180 0.82 15.72 -6.44
C LEU A 180 1.54 15.89 -5.11
N THR A 181 2.54 16.76 -5.07
CA THR A 181 3.27 17.02 -3.82
C THR A 181 2.38 17.82 -2.84
N ALA A 182 2.74 17.82 -1.56
CA ALA A 182 2.08 18.68 -0.58
C ALA A 182 2.12 20.17 -0.98
N ALA A 183 3.20 20.59 -1.64
CA ALA A 183 3.37 21.95 -2.14
C ALA A 183 2.40 22.27 -3.30
N ASP A 184 2.14 21.31 -4.19
CA ASP A 184 1.19 21.50 -5.31
C ASP A 184 -0.24 21.65 -4.81
N ILE A 185 -0.63 20.83 -3.82
CA ILE A 185 -1.97 20.91 -3.20
C ILE A 185 -2.11 22.24 -2.45
N GLN A 186 -1.04 22.71 -1.78
CA GLN A 186 -1.04 23.99 -1.11
C GLN A 186 -1.08 25.17 -2.10
N HIS A 187 -0.38 25.06 -3.23
CA HIS A 187 -0.44 26.03 -4.32
C HIS A 187 -1.85 26.11 -4.90
N LEU A 188 -2.47 24.97 -5.21
CA LEU A 188 -3.84 24.89 -5.69
C LEU A 188 -4.83 25.49 -4.68
N ALA A 189 -4.68 25.19 -3.38
CA ALA A 189 -5.50 25.76 -2.33
C ALA A 189 -5.39 27.30 -2.23
N THR A 190 -4.29 27.88 -2.72
CA THR A 190 -4.04 29.33 -2.70
C THR A 190 -4.54 30.01 -3.98
N VAL A 191 -4.36 29.38 -5.14
CA VAL A 191 -4.70 29.94 -6.46
C VAL A 191 -6.19 29.78 -6.79
N LEU A 192 -6.81 28.67 -6.40
CA LEU A 192 -8.20 28.35 -6.72
C LEU A 192 -9.20 29.43 -6.23
N PRO A 193 -9.08 30.00 -5.02
CA PRO A 193 -9.90 31.12 -4.58
C PRO A 193 -9.78 32.37 -5.47
N ASP A 194 -8.56 32.74 -5.88
CA ASP A 194 -8.31 33.96 -6.67
C ASP A 194 -8.83 33.83 -8.10
N VAL A 195 -8.68 32.63 -8.70
CA VAL A 195 -9.20 32.32 -10.05
C VAL A 195 -10.73 32.40 -10.07
N LEU A 196 -11.39 31.91 -9.02
CA LEU A 196 -12.85 31.89 -8.92
C LEU A 196 -13.46 33.21 -8.44
N ALA A 197 -12.68 34.07 -7.77
CA ALA A 197 -13.09 35.42 -7.37
C ALA A 197 -13.13 36.41 -8.56
N GLY A 198 -12.46 36.10 -9.67
CA GLY A 198 -12.33 36.99 -10.83
C GLY A 198 -11.44 38.22 -10.55
N PRO A 199 -10.98 38.95 -11.58
CA PRO A 199 -10.19 40.15 -11.36
C PRO A 199 -11.04 41.20 -10.62
N ALA A 200 -10.61 41.57 -9.42
CA ALA A 200 -11.11 42.77 -8.75
C ALA A 200 -10.95 43.96 -9.72
N PRO A 201 -11.98 44.81 -9.91
CA PRO A 201 -11.82 45.98 -10.75
C PRO A 201 -10.69 46.84 -10.16
N ALA A 202 -9.69 47.14 -10.99
CA ALA A 202 -8.61 48.03 -10.62
C ALA A 202 -9.17 49.41 -10.30
N LEU A 203 -9.27 49.74 -9.00
CA LEU A 203 -9.48 51.10 -8.54
C LEU A 203 -8.15 51.83 -8.61
N SER A 204 -7.92 52.51 -9.74
CA SER A 204 -6.90 53.55 -9.85
C SER A 204 -7.47 54.70 -10.68
N GLY A 205 -7.56 55.88 -10.05
CA GLY A 205 -7.78 57.16 -10.72
C GLY A 205 -8.95 57.93 -10.12
N ALA A 206 -8.61 58.88 -9.26
CA ALA A 206 -9.51 59.93 -8.80
C ALA A 206 -9.93 60.87 -9.96
N ASP A 207 -10.98 61.63 -9.68
CA ASP A 207 -11.49 62.81 -10.38
C ASP A 207 -12.41 62.54 -11.59
N ASP A 208 -13.74 62.66 -11.40
CA ASP A 208 -14.44 63.92 -11.71
C ASP A 208 -15.95 63.86 -11.36
N GLU A 209 -16.48 65.06 -11.14
CA GLU A 209 -17.82 65.38 -10.63
C GLU A 209 -19.01 65.12 -11.58
N THR A 210 -20.19 64.97 -10.93
CA THR A 210 -21.54 65.45 -11.31
C THR A 210 -22.47 64.68 -12.28
N SER A 211 -23.73 64.61 -11.81
CA SER A 211 -25.01 64.45 -12.53
C SER A 211 -25.49 63.00 -12.77
N ALA A 212 -26.40 62.45 -11.94
CA ALA A 212 -27.87 62.57 -12.06
C ALA A 212 -28.44 62.00 -13.38
N THR A 213 -29.48 61.17 -13.46
CA THR A 213 -30.44 60.49 -12.58
C THR A 213 -31.26 59.55 -13.48
N LEU A 214 -32.02 58.61 -12.88
CA LEU A 214 -33.13 57.77 -13.40
C LEU A 214 -32.71 56.33 -13.83
N GLY A 215 -33.28 55.25 -13.29
CA GLY A 215 -34.49 55.11 -12.49
C GLY A 215 -34.56 53.79 -11.71
N SER A 216 -35.22 53.91 -10.58
CA SER A 216 -35.57 52.96 -9.52
C SER A 216 -36.44 51.77 -9.94
N VAL A 217 -36.03 50.53 -9.62
CA VAL A 217 -36.85 49.34 -9.23
C VAL A 217 -35.81 48.32 -8.70
N VAL A 218 -35.57 48.07 -7.41
CA VAL A 218 -36.35 47.32 -6.40
C VAL A 218 -35.70 47.59 -5.04
N HIS A 219 -36.31 48.41 -4.19
CA HIS A 219 -35.95 48.53 -2.77
C HIS A 219 -37.19 48.43 -1.88
N ASN A 220 -38.15 47.58 -2.27
CA ASN A 220 -39.41 47.37 -1.54
C ASN A 220 -39.84 45.89 -1.43
N THR A 221 -38.91 44.94 -1.51
CA THR A 221 -39.23 43.49 -1.33
C THR A 221 -38.35 42.79 -0.31
N ALA A 222 -37.87 43.51 0.72
CA ALA A 222 -37.23 42.91 1.90
C ALA A 222 -37.93 43.28 3.23
N ARG A 223 -38.95 44.16 3.17
CA ARG A 223 -39.81 44.52 4.31
C ARG A 223 -41.19 43.85 4.30
N GLN A 224 -41.48 43.03 3.30
CA GLN A 224 -42.75 42.30 3.17
C GLN A 224 -42.63 40.77 3.35
N LEU A 225 -41.41 40.21 3.45
CA LEU A 225 -41.23 38.78 3.75
C LEU A 225 -41.05 38.49 5.25
N TRP A 226 -40.70 39.50 6.06
CA TRP A 226 -40.75 39.42 7.53
C TRP A 226 -42.16 39.56 8.12
N ARG A 227 -43.19 39.73 7.27
CA ARG A 227 -44.61 39.77 7.65
C ARG A 227 -45.38 38.49 7.29
N TRP A 228 -44.72 37.47 6.75
CA TRP A 228 -45.37 36.21 6.34
C TRP A 228 -45.01 34.99 7.21
N LEU A 229 -44.48 35.18 8.42
CA LEU A 229 -44.35 34.07 9.37
C LEU A 229 -44.71 34.41 10.83
N GLY A 230 -45.85 35.09 11.01
CA GLY A 230 -46.72 34.85 12.17
C GLY A 230 -46.77 35.97 13.22
N ALA A 231 -47.99 36.34 13.61
CA ALA A 231 -48.36 37.42 14.51
C ALA A 231 -48.55 36.96 15.98
N GLU A 232 -48.33 37.87 16.93
CA GLU A 232 -49.00 37.98 18.26
C GLU A 232 -50.50 38.31 18.01
N ASP A 233 -51.54 37.96 18.77
CA ASP A 233 -51.82 37.26 20.05
C ASP A 233 -53.34 36.89 20.04
N VAL A 234 -53.77 35.80 20.68
CA VAL A 234 -55.06 35.69 21.42
C VAL A 234 -54.92 34.66 22.56
N ASP A 235 -55.50 35.03 23.70
CA ASP A 235 -55.38 34.54 25.08
C ASP A 235 -55.81 33.08 25.44
N GLU A 236 -55.40 32.74 26.68
CA GLU A 236 -56.03 31.89 27.73
C GLU A 236 -55.35 30.56 28.17
N LEU A 237 -55.02 30.55 29.47
CA LEU A 237 -54.32 29.58 30.35
C LEU A 237 -55.00 28.17 30.45
N PRO A 238 -54.30 27.06 30.80
CA PRO A 238 -53.97 26.70 32.20
C PRO A 238 -52.61 25.95 32.38
N PRO A 239 -52.17 25.63 33.63
CA PRO A 239 -50.77 25.54 34.04
C PRO A 239 -50.16 24.15 33.83
N ASP A 240 -48.85 24.06 34.12
CA ASP A 240 -47.95 22.89 34.13
C ASP A 240 -47.16 22.78 32.82
N THR A 241 -45.84 22.98 32.75
CA THR A 241 -44.78 22.55 33.67
C THR A 241 -43.47 23.31 33.39
N TYR A 242 -42.84 23.86 34.44
CA TYR A 242 -41.39 24.10 34.47
C TYR A 242 -40.66 22.75 34.47
N ALA A 243 -40.02 22.34 33.37
CA ALA A 243 -39.16 21.14 33.39
C ALA A 243 -38.03 21.07 32.32
N LEU A 244 -37.87 22.03 31.41
CA LEU A 244 -36.94 21.87 30.27
C LEU A 244 -35.75 22.83 30.21
N ALA A 245 -35.66 23.84 31.09
CA ALA A 245 -34.47 24.68 31.20
C ALA A 245 -33.32 24.01 31.97
N ALA A 246 -33.59 22.95 32.74
CA ALA A 246 -32.56 22.21 33.48
C ALA A 246 -31.76 21.21 32.60
N ARG A 247 -32.35 20.67 31.52
CA ARG A 247 -31.69 19.65 30.68
C ARG A 247 -30.63 20.21 29.71
N SER A 248 -30.74 21.48 29.32
CA SER A 248 -29.77 22.11 28.41
C SER A 248 -28.49 22.54 29.14
N GLU A 249 -28.59 22.90 30.42
CA GLU A 249 -27.42 23.22 31.25
C GLU A 249 -26.65 21.96 31.65
N ASP A 250 -27.35 20.87 31.99
CA ASP A 250 -26.72 19.57 32.29
C ASP A 250 -25.96 19.00 31.07
N GLN A 251 -26.51 19.13 29.86
CA GLN A 251 -25.84 18.68 28.63
C GLN A 251 -24.60 19.52 28.28
N LYS A 252 -24.63 20.82 28.58
CA LYS A 252 -23.48 21.69 28.38
C LYS A 252 -22.36 21.37 29.37
N HIS A 253 -22.71 21.16 30.64
CA HIS A 253 -21.73 20.75 31.66
C HIS A 253 -21.13 19.37 31.34
N ALA A 254 -21.92 18.42 30.83
CA ALA A 254 -21.40 17.12 30.40
C ALA A 254 -20.37 17.22 29.25
N LEU A 255 -20.57 18.15 28.31
CA LEU A 255 -19.64 18.40 27.21
C LEU A 255 -18.35 19.09 27.67
N GLU A 256 -18.45 20.07 28.58
CA GLU A 256 -17.29 20.73 29.18
C GLU A 256 -16.46 19.74 30.03
N GLU A 257 -17.12 18.84 30.77
CA GLU A 257 -16.46 17.77 31.52
C GLU A 257 -15.76 16.76 30.60
N GLN A 258 -16.38 16.39 29.47
CA GLN A 258 -15.75 15.52 28.48
C GLN A 258 -14.53 16.16 27.83
N GLN A 259 -14.58 17.46 27.51
CA GLN A 259 -13.43 18.19 26.96
C GLN A 259 -12.28 18.27 27.97
N ALA A 260 -12.59 18.53 29.25
CA ALA A 260 -11.61 18.55 30.33
C ALA A 260 -11.03 17.15 30.64
N ALA A 261 -11.81 16.08 30.48
CA ALA A 261 -11.33 14.71 30.60
C ALA A 261 -10.35 14.35 29.47
N LEU A 262 -10.66 14.75 28.23
CA LEU A 262 -9.80 14.51 27.08
C LEU A 262 -8.46 15.24 27.18
N GLN A 263 -8.47 16.50 27.64
CA GLN A 263 -7.24 17.25 27.91
C GLN A 263 -6.39 16.62 29.01
N ARG A 264 -7.00 16.10 30.07
CA ARG A 264 -6.28 15.38 31.13
C ARG A 264 -5.61 14.11 30.59
N GLN A 265 -6.35 13.32 29.79
CA GLN A 265 -5.82 12.10 29.19
C GLN A 265 -4.65 12.38 28.25
N LEU A 266 -4.72 13.45 27.45
CA LEU A 266 -3.62 13.86 26.57
C LEU A 266 -2.37 14.27 27.36
N ASN A 267 -2.55 15.06 28.43
CA ASN A 267 -1.44 15.48 29.29
C ASN A 267 -0.80 14.29 30.01
N GLU A 268 -1.60 13.32 30.48
CA GLU A 268 -1.09 12.08 31.10
C GLU A 268 -0.28 11.24 30.11
N GLN A 269 -0.72 11.16 28.84
CA GLN A 269 0.04 10.44 27.81
C GLN A 269 1.36 11.12 27.48
N LEU A 270 1.39 12.45 27.38
CA LEU A 270 2.63 13.20 27.15
C LEU A 270 3.61 13.01 28.32
N GLN A 271 3.13 13.10 29.56
CA GLN A 271 3.96 12.84 30.75
C GLN A 271 4.48 11.40 30.79
N ALA A 272 3.69 10.42 30.33
CA ALA A 272 4.13 9.03 30.24
C ALA A 272 5.21 8.83 29.16
N ILE A 273 5.15 9.57 28.04
CA ILE A 273 6.18 9.55 27.01
C ILE A 273 7.47 10.17 27.55
N GLU A 274 7.39 11.37 28.13
CA GLU A 274 8.54 12.05 28.73
C GLU A 274 9.20 11.21 29.83
N ALA A 275 8.41 10.53 30.68
CA ALA A 275 8.93 9.64 31.71
C ALA A 275 9.67 8.43 31.12
N ARG A 276 9.19 7.88 29.99
CA ARG A 276 9.87 6.77 29.30
C ARG A 276 11.17 7.22 28.63
N GLU A 277 11.19 8.43 28.07
CA GLU A 277 12.39 9.03 27.50
C GLU A 277 13.43 9.31 28.58
N ALA A 278 13.03 9.92 29.69
CA ALA A 278 13.90 10.14 30.84
C ALA A 278 14.45 8.82 31.42
N ALA A 279 13.62 7.77 31.51
CA ALA A 279 14.06 6.45 31.96
C ALA A 279 15.09 5.82 31.00
N ARG A 280 14.90 5.99 29.68
CA ARG A 280 15.88 5.56 28.66
C ARG A 280 17.18 6.33 28.74
N GLU A 281 17.12 7.64 28.97
CA GLU A 281 18.32 8.46 29.15
C GLU A 281 19.10 8.04 30.40
N GLN A 282 18.41 7.74 31.50
CA GLN A 282 19.03 7.22 32.71
C GLN A 282 19.66 5.83 32.49
N SER A 283 18.99 4.93 31.76
CA SER A 283 19.57 3.62 31.45
C SER A 283 20.80 3.74 30.54
N MET A 284 20.77 4.64 29.55
CA MET A 284 21.93 4.91 28.69
C MET A 284 23.08 5.54 29.46
N ALA A 285 22.80 6.42 30.42
CA ALA A 285 23.81 7.01 31.29
C ALA A 285 24.45 5.96 32.22
N GLN A 286 23.64 5.04 32.77
CA GLN A 286 24.14 3.91 33.57
C GLN A 286 25.01 2.96 32.75
N LEU A 287 24.56 2.58 31.55
CA LEU A 287 25.35 1.74 30.64
C LEU A 287 26.67 2.41 30.23
N ARG A 288 26.67 3.73 30.02
CA ARG A 288 27.90 4.49 29.77
C ARG A 288 28.82 4.49 30.99
N ALA A 289 28.28 4.64 32.20
CA ALA A 289 29.06 4.60 33.42
C ALA A 289 29.67 3.21 33.67
N GLU A 290 28.88 2.14 33.46
CA GLU A 290 29.35 0.75 33.55
C GLU A 290 30.40 0.42 32.49
N LEU A 291 30.23 0.88 31.24
CA LEU A 291 31.24 0.74 30.19
C LEU A 291 32.51 1.49 30.53
N THR A 292 32.41 2.70 31.09
CA THR A 292 33.58 3.49 31.51
C THR A 292 34.32 2.81 32.66
N GLN A 293 33.58 2.23 33.61
CA GLN A 293 34.14 1.47 34.73
C GLN A 293 34.77 0.16 34.26
N ALA A 294 34.16 -0.55 33.31
CA ALA A 294 34.71 -1.75 32.68
C ALA A 294 35.96 -1.44 31.82
N GLN A 295 35.98 -0.30 31.13
CA GLN A 295 37.14 0.17 30.36
C GLN A 295 38.32 0.55 31.26
N GLN A 296 38.07 1.15 32.43
CA GLN A 296 39.12 1.45 33.42
C GLN A 296 39.73 0.19 34.05
N GLN A 297 38.98 -0.91 34.11
CA GLN A 297 39.43 -2.20 34.63
C GLN A 297 40.15 -3.06 33.58
N ALA A 298 40.02 -2.75 32.28
CA ALA A 298 40.58 -3.51 31.16
C ALA A 298 41.60 -2.69 30.34
N ALA A 299 42.68 -2.26 30.98
CA ALA A 299 43.67 -1.34 30.39
C ALA A 299 44.52 -1.83 29.18
N PRO A 300 44.59 -3.11 28.75
CA PRO A 300 45.38 -3.46 27.56
C PRO A 300 44.61 -3.52 26.23
N ASN A 301 43.27 -3.55 26.20
CA ASN A 301 42.51 -3.76 24.95
C ASN A 301 41.85 -2.50 24.36
N ALA A 302 41.97 -1.34 25.01
CA ALA A 302 41.31 -0.09 24.61
C ALA A 302 41.85 0.49 23.28
N ALA A 303 43.16 0.32 23.01
CA ALA A 303 43.79 0.82 21.79
C ALA A 303 43.31 0.07 20.53
N GLU A 304 43.03 -1.23 20.64
CA GLU A 304 42.58 -2.06 19.53
C GLU A 304 41.11 -1.79 19.18
N LEU A 305 40.26 -1.56 20.18
CA LEU A 305 38.88 -1.13 20.01
C LEU A 305 38.78 0.28 19.42
N GLN A 306 39.62 1.22 19.84
CA GLN A 306 39.68 2.56 19.23
C GLN A 306 40.16 2.50 17.78
N ALA A 307 41.11 1.62 17.46
CA ALA A 307 41.56 1.40 16.08
C ALA A 307 40.45 0.82 15.20
N ARG A 308 39.63 -0.11 15.72
CA ARG A 308 38.46 -0.64 15.02
C ARG A 308 37.38 0.41 14.81
N LEU A 309 37.03 1.16 15.85
CA LEU A 309 36.03 2.23 15.74
C LEU A 309 36.45 3.31 14.73
N ALA A 310 37.74 3.65 14.69
CA ALA A 310 38.28 4.59 13.72
C ALA A 310 38.36 4.00 12.29
N ALA A 311 38.44 2.68 12.14
CA ALA A 311 38.36 2.04 10.83
C ALA A 311 36.91 2.01 10.31
N GLU A 312 35.95 1.75 11.21
CA GLU A 312 34.53 1.66 10.90
C GLU A 312 33.95 3.04 10.57
N SER A 313 34.34 4.09 11.28
CA SER A 313 33.95 5.47 10.93
C SER A 313 34.52 5.94 9.60
N ARG A 314 35.72 5.47 9.21
CA ARG A 314 36.30 5.74 7.88
C ARG A 314 35.58 4.96 6.78
N ALA A 315 35.14 3.74 7.05
CA ALA A 315 34.35 2.96 6.10
C ALA A 315 33.01 3.64 5.81
N GLN A 316 32.33 4.10 6.87
CA GLN A 316 31.07 4.82 6.76
C GLN A 316 31.23 6.13 5.97
N ALA A 317 32.27 6.92 6.27
CA ALA A 317 32.54 8.15 5.52
C ALA A 317 32.86 7.90 4.02
N ALA A 318 33.49 6.78 3.70
CA ALA A 318 33.77 6.40 2.31
C ALA A 318 32.50 5.98 1.56
N GLU A 319 31.53 5.39 2.24
CA GLU A 319 30.25 4.99 1.68
C GLU A 319 29.33 6.20 1.44
N ASP A 320 29.29 7.14 2.39
CA ASP A 320 28.60 8.42 2.21
C ASP A 320 29.17 9.23 1.04
N ALA A 321 30.50 9.23 0.88
CA ALA A 321 31.14 9.86 -0.27
C ALA A 321 30.73 9.21 -1.59
N ARG A 322 30.56 7.87 -1.64
CA ARG A 322 30.08 7.16 -2.83
C ARG A 322 28.63 7.53 -3.16
N LEU A 323 27.76 7.61 -2.16
CA LEU A 323 26.37 8.04 -2.33
C LEU A 323 26.29 9.46 -2.90
N GLN A 324 27.11 10.38 -2.39
CA GLN A 324 27.19 11.75 -2.93
C GLN A 324 27.68 11.78 -4.38
N THR A 325 28.70 10.99 -4.73
CA THR A 325 29.16 10.90 -6.13
C THR A 325 28.09 10.32 -7.06
N ALA A 326 27.34 9.32 -6.62
CA ALA A 326 26.25 8.72 -7.40
C ALA A 326 25.11 9.72 -7.63
N GLN A 327 24.73 10.48 -6.59
CA GLN A 327 23.72 11.54 -6.72
C GLN A 327 24.17 12.64 -7.69
N ALA A 328 25.42 13.09 -7.59
CA ALA A 328 25.97 14.09 -8.51
C ALA A 328 26.01 13.58 -9.95
N GLU A 329 26.35 12.30 -10.17
CA GLU A 329 26.34 11.69 -11.49
C GLU A 329 24.93 11.58 -12.07
N TRP A 330 23.96 11.21 -11.24
CA TRP A 330 22.55 11.14 -11.64
C TRP A 330 22.01 12.52 -12.04
N GLN A 331 22.27 13.56 -11.24
CA GLN A 331 21.90 14.93 -11.58
C GLN A 331 22.51 15.38 -12.91
N ARG A 332 23.78 15.01 -13.17
CA ARG A 332 24.46 15.34 -14.42
C ARG A 332 23.86 14.63 -15.62
N ARG A 333 23.45 13.36 -15.46
CA ARG A 333 22.76 12.59 -16.50
C ARG A 333 21.37 13.14 -16.80
N ASN A 334 20.64 13.57 -15.78
CA ASN A 334 19.36 14.24 -15.99
C ASN A 334 19.52 15.55 -16.76
N GLN A 335 20.50 16.38 -16.39
CA GLN A 335 20.79 17.61 -17.13
C GLN A 335 21.18 17.35 -18.60
N ASP A 336 21.92 16.27 -18.88
CA ASP A 336 22.26 15.85 -20.25
C ASP A 336 21.02 15.34 -21.03
N LEU A 337 20.12 14.63 -20.36
CA LEU A 337 18.85 14.21 -20.95
C LEU A 337 17.95 15.41 -21.25
N ASP A 338 17.83 16.36 -20.32
CA ASP A 338 17.07 17.60 -20.52
C ASP A 338 17.64 18.41 -21.70
N ALA A 339 18.96 18.50 -21.82
CA ALA A 339 19.60 19.15 -22.96
C ALA A 339 19.27 18.46 -24.29
N LYS A 340 19.23 17.12 -24.32
CA LYS A 340 18.87 16.33 -25.50
C LYS A 340 17.38 16.46 -25.85
N ILE A 341 16.50 16.47 -24.86
CA ILE A 341 15.06 16.68 -25.05
C ILE A 341 14.83 18.06 -25.66
N ASN A 342 15.43 19.11 -25.10
CA ASN A 342 15.36 20.46 -25.66
C ASN A 342 15.91 20.54 -27.09
N ALA A 343 17.01 19.83 -27.41
CA ALA A 343 17.55 19.78 -28.76
C ALA A 343 16.60 19.06 -29.75
N LEU A 344 15.94 17.99 -29.32
CA LEU A 344 14.93 17.28 -30.10
C LEU A 344 13.69 18.15 -30.33
N GLU A 345 13.23 18.87 -29.32
CA GLU A 345 12.10 19.80 -29.45
C GLU A 345 12.41 20.93 -30.44
N GLN A 346 13.61 21.51 -30.39
CA GLN A 346 14.03 22.51 -31.37
C GLN A 346 14.09 21.93 -32.80
N LEU A 347 14.46 20.66 -32.94
CA LEU A 347 14.51 19.98 -34.23
C LEU A 347 13.10 19.69 -34.75
N ILE A 348 12.18 19.28 -33.88
CA ILE A 348 10.76 19.09 -34.19
C ILE A 348 10.13 20.44 -34.60
N GLN A 349 10.40 21.53 -33.87
CA GLN A 349 9.91 22.87 -34.22
C GLN A 349 10.43 23.35 -35.58
N ARG A 350 11.70 23.05 -35.93
CA ARG A 350 12.23 23.36 -37.28
C ARG A 350 11.58 22.52 -38.38
N LEU A 351 11.22 21.27 -38.09
CA LEU A 351 10.54 20.39 -39.05
C LEU A 351 9.04 20.72 -39.17
N GLN A 352 8.44 21.31 -38.13
CA GLN A 352 7.04 21.74 -38.09
C GLN A 352 6.84 23.20 -38.51
N ALA A 353 7.93 23.97 -38.65
CA ALA A 353 7.86 25.28 -39.27
C ALA A 353 7.35 25.11 -40.71
N PRO A 354 6.21 25.75 -41.09
CA PRO A 354 5.70 25.65 -42.44
C PRO A 354 6.78 26.17 -43.39
N ALA A 355 7.02 25.42 -44.46
CA ALA A 355 7.80 25.91 -45.58
C ALA A 355 7.20 27.25 -46.02
N ALA A 356 7.87 28.35 -45.66
CA ALA A 356 7.55 29.65 -46.18
C ALA A 356 7.65 29.53 -47.71
N ALA A 357 6.49 29.57 -48.36
CA ALA A 357 6.40 29.56 -49.80
C ALA A 357 7.27 30.71 -50.35
N PRO A 358 8.10 30.45 -51.36
CA PRO A 358 9.01 31.45 -51.89
C PRO A 358 8.21 32.60 -52.50
N ALA A 359 8.62 33.82 -52.18
CA ALA A 359 8.20 34.99 -52.93
C ALA A 359 8.57 34.83 -54.41
N ALA A 360 7.56 35.01 -55.26
CA ALA A 360 7.58 35.32 -56.68
C ALA A 360 8.94 35.21 -57.43
N SER A 361 9.05 34.23 -58.32
CA SER A 361 9.97 34.31 -59.46
C SER A 361 9.32 35.10 -60.60
N PRO A 362 10.00 36.10 -61.19
CA PRO A 362 9.76 36.48 -62.57
C PRO A 362 10.75 35.78 -63.51
N SER A 363 10.19 35.13 -64.52
CA SER A 363 10.65 35.11 -65.92
C SER A 363 12.11 34.71 -66.25
N ALA A 364 12.28 33.51 -66.82
CA ALA A 364 13.34 33.20 -67.81
C ALA A 364 12.98 33.87 -69.17
N PRO A 365 13.88 34.13 -70.16
CA PRO A 365 14.74 33.12 -70.86
C PRO A 365 16.06 33.71 -71.51
N PRO A 366 16.71 33.14 -72.56
CA PRO A 366 17.31 31.79 -72.80
C PRO A 366 18.83 31.90 -73.29
N PRO A 367 19.43 31.00 -74.12
CA PRO A 367 20.09 29.72 -73.76
C PRO A 367 21.53 29.48 -74.37
N ASN A 368 22.05 28.25 -74.18
CA ASN A 368 23.06 27.46 -74.96
C ASN A 368 24.58 27.49 -74.59
N PRO A 369 25.40 26.46 -74.96
CA PRO A 369 25.22 24.98 -74.91
C PRO A 369 26.47 24.12 -74.51
N ALA A 370 26.27 22.79 -74.44
CA ALA A 370 27.22 21.65 -74.65
C ALA A 370 28.10 21.19 -73.45
N ARG A 371 28.42 19.89 -73.20
CA ARG A 371 28.57 18.70 -74.07
C ARG A 371 28.70 17.36 -73.26
N ALA A 372 28.02 16.30 -73.74
CA ALA A 372 28.34 14.83 -73.88
C ALA A 372 29.04 14.02 -72.74
N ALA A 373 28.92 12.69 -72.55
CA ALA A 373 28.20 11.51 -73.10
C ALA A 373 28.57 10.30 -72.16
N GLU A 374 27.62 9.49 -71.66
CA GLU A 374 27.31 8.05 -71.99
C GLU A 374 28.46 7.00 -71.87
N PRO A 375 28.18 5.67 -71.74
CA PRO A 375 27.01 4.93 -71.23
C PRO A 375 27.33 3.65 -70.38
N GLU A 376 26.28 2.99 -69.85
CA GLU A 376 26.28 1.57 -69.38
C GLU A 376 26.33 0.56 -70.56
N PRO A 377 26.27 -0.79 -70.37
CA PRO A 377 24.93 -1.42 -70.34
C PRO A 377 24.76 -2.82 -69.64
N THR A 378 23.48 -3.23 -69.56
CA THR A 378 22.89 -4.60 -69.67
C THR A 378 22.87 -5.52 -68.43
N THR A 379 21.81 -6.27 -68.04
CA THR A 379 20.51 -6.66 -68.65
C THR A 379 19.54 -7.28 -67.61
N ARG A 380 18.23 -7.13 -67.85
CA ARG A 380 17.04 -7.86 -67.31
C ARG A 380 16.95 -9.32 -67.86
N PRO A 381 15.92 -10.20 -67.63
CA PRO A 381 14.50 -10.01 -67.18
C PRO A 381 14.01 -11.01 -66.07
N ALA A 382 12.99 -10.75 -65.23
CA ALA A 382 11.50 -10.71 -65.37
C ALA A 382 10.73 -12.05 -65.31
N ALA A 383 9.83 -12.19 -64.31
CA ALA A 383 8.49 -12.86 -64.30
C ALA A 383 7.85 -12.55 -62.91
N ALA A 384 6.71 -11.84 -62.73
CA ALA A 384 5.30 -12.16 -63.04
C ALA A 384 4.83 -13.49 -62.39
N ALA A 385 3.72 -13.65 -61.65
CA ALA A 385 2.55 -12.83 -61.32
C ALA A 385 1.78 -13.43 -60.11
N THR A 386 1.01 -12.59 -59.41
CA THR A 386 -0.33 -12.73 -58.76
C THR A 386 -0.94 -14.15 -58.57
N VAL A 387 -1.58 -14.52 -57.44
CA VAL A 387 -3.02 -14.30 -57.11
C VAL A 387 -3.39 -14.79 -55.68
N ALA A 388 -4.14 -13.95 -54.96
CA ALA A 388 -5.26 -14.14 -54.00
C ALA A 388 -5.29 -15.15 -52.83
N ALA A 389 -5.50 -14.56 -51.64
CA ALA A 389 -6.59 -14.79 -50.67
C ALA A 389 -6.98 -16.20 -50.19
N ALA A 390 -6.79 -16.45 -48.89
CA ALA A 390 -7.77 -17.15 -48.05
C ALA A 390 -7.56 -16.76 -46.58
N ALA A 391 -8.64 -16.32 -45.95
CA ALA A 391 -8.74 -16.02 -44.53
C ALA A 391 -8.72 -17.32 -43.70
N ALA A 392 -7.96 -17.32 -42.60
CA ALA A 392 -8.16 -18.25 -41.49
C ALA A 392 -7.69 -17.59 -40.18
N SER A 393 -8.63 -17.39 -39.27
CA SER A 393 -8.44 -16.91 -37.90
C SER A 393 -7.48 -17.80 -37.11
N PRO A 394 -6.64 -17.26 -36.19
CA PRO A 394 -5.96 -18.08 -35.21
C PRO A 394 -6.92 -18.47 -34.07
N PRO A 395 -6.82 -19.69 -33.50
CA PRO A 395 -7.73 -20.16 -32.46
C PRO A 395 -7.43 -19.51 -31.10
N ALA A 396 -8.50 -19.39 -30.32
CA ALA A 396 -8.51 -18.93 -28.94
C ALA A 396 -7.56 -19.74 -28.05
N ASN A 397 -6.72 -19.04 -27.28
CA ASN A 397 -5.99 -19.62 -26.14
C ASN A 397 -7.00 -20.08 -25.06
N PRO A 398 -6.95 -21.32 -24.58
CA PRO A 398 -7.66 -21.69 -23.37
C PRO A 398 -6.97 -21.05 -22.16
N ARG A 399 -7.76 -20.35 -21.32
CA ARG A 399 -7.35 -19.96 -19.97
C ARG A 399 -6.80 -21.19 -19.22
N PRO A 400 -5.66 -21.11 -18.52
CA PRO A 400 -5.32 -22.14 -17.54
C PRO A 400 -6.35 -22.08 -16.40
N ALA A 401 -6.95 -23.23 -16.10
CA ALA A 401 -7.84 -23.40 -14.96
C ALA A 401 -7.07 -23.13 -13.65
N PRO A 402 -7.73 -22.58 -12.60
CA PRO A 402 -7.13 -22.49 -11.28
C PRO A 402 -6.81 -23.90 -10.79
N ALA A 403 -5.58 -24.10 -10.30
CA ALA A 403 -5.21 -25.33 -9.60
C ALA A 403 -6.20 -25.58 -8.45
N PRO A 404 -6.70 -26.82 -8.26
CA PRO A 404 -7.70 -27.11 -7.25
C PRO A 404 -7.13 -26.85 -5.86
N ALA A 405 -7.91 -26.16 -5.03
CA ALA A 405 -7.74 -26.11 -3.59
C ALA A 405 -7.54 -27.55 -3.07
N ALA A 406 -6.45 -27.78 -2.35
CA ALA A 406 -6.21 -29.03 -1.67
C ALA A 406 -7.40 -29.30 -0.72
N ALA A 407 -8.21 -30.28 -1.08
CA ALA A 407 -9.28 -30.77 -0.23
C ALA A 407 -8.67 -31.35 1.05
N VAL A 408 -9.18 -30.88 2.19
CA VAL A 408 -8.91 -31.41 3.52
C VAL A 408 -9.29 -32.90 3.55
N PRO A 409 -8.38 -33.84 3.86
CA PRO A 409 -8.77 -35.21 4.12
C PRO A 409 -9.48 -35.29 5.49
N PRO A 410 -10.58 -36.06 5.63
CA PRO A 410 -11.21 -36.26 6.93
C PRO A 410 -10.27 -37.03 7.85
N VAL A 411 -9.98 -36.45 9.02
CA VAL A 411 -9.21 -37.09 10.09
C VAL A 411 -10.00 -38.27 10.62
N GLY A 412 -9.50 -39.49 10.39
CA GLY A 412 -10.00 -40.71 11.01
C GLY A 412 -9.70 -40.74 12.52
N PRO A 413 -10.44 -41.54 13.31
CA PRO A 413 -10.28 -41.59 14.76
C PRO A 413 -8.89 -42.13 15.16
N PRO A 414 -8.31 -41.69 16.28
CA PRO A 414 -6.94 -42.00 16.65
C PRO A 414 -6.73 -43.48 16.97
N PRO A 415 -5.60 -44.09 16.59
CA PRO A 415 -5.26 -45.43 17.04
C PRO A 415 -4.90 -45.42 18.53
N THR A 416 -5.69 -46.14 19.33
CA THR A 416 -5.34 -46.52 20.70
C THR A 416 -4.23 -47.58 20.69
N ARG A 417 -3.07 -47.33 21.33
CA ARG A 417 -2.18 -48.33 21.99
C ARG A 417 -0.88 -47.69 22.52
N PRO A 418 -0.12 -48.37 23.42
CA PRO A 418 -0.23 -48.22 24.87
C PRO A 418 1.00 -47.51 25.49
N ALA A 419 0.84 -47.11 26.74
CA ALA A 419 1.88 -46.52 27.57
C ALA A 419 3.11 -47.44 27.71
N THR A 420 4.28 -46.93 27.32
CA THR A 420 5.58 -47.24 27.94
C THR A 420 6.57 -46.12 27.57
N GLU A 421 6.72 -45.14 28.47
CA GLU A 421 7.84 -44.20 28.40
C GLU A 421 9.15 -44.91 28.80
N PRO A 422 10.28 -44.67 28.13
CA PRO A 422 11.57 -45.05 28.69
C PRO A 422 11.94 -44.06 29.80
N ALA A 423 12.29 -44.62 30.96
CA ALA A 423 12.64 -43.87 32.16
C ALA A 423 13.82 -42.91 31.94
N LEU A 424 13.76 -41.77 32.61
CA LEU A 424 14.73 -40.66 32.67
C LEU A 424 16.22 -41.07 32.84
N GLY A 425 16.50 -42.31 33.24
CA GLY A 425 17.84 -42.85 33.49
C GLY A 425 18.67 -43.15 32.24
N GLU A 426 18.08 -43.40 31.07
CA GLU A 426 18.85 -43.72 29.85
C GLU A 426 19.28 -42.49 29.07
N ARG A 427 18.53 -41.39 29.14
CA ARG A 427 18.91 -40.10 28.51
C ARG A 427 20.09 -39.42 29.21
N LEU A 428 20.32 -39.70 30.49
CA LEU A 428 21.47 -39.17 31.25
C LEU A 428 22.80 -39.88 30.97
N ARG A 429 22.79 -41.10 30.40
CA ARG A 429 24.02 -41.82 30.01
C ARG A 429 24.61 -41.35 28.67
N GLY A 430 23.78 -40.83 27.76
CA GLY A 430 24.24 -40.26 26.48
C GLY A 430 24.95 -38.90 26.67
N GLY A 431 24.42 -38.05 27.56
CA GLY A 431 25.00 -36.72 27.84
C GLY A 431 26.37 -36.77 28.53
N LEU A 432 26.61 -37.76 29.40
CA LEU A 432 27.89 -37.92 30.09
C LEU A 432 29.03 -38.36 29.15
N HIS A 433 28.72 -39.02 28.03
CA HIS A 433 29.73 -39.48 27.08
C HIS A 433 30.23 -38.35 26.17
N TRP A 434 29.35 -37.42 25.79
CA TRP A 434 29.69 -36.22 25.01
C TRP A 434 30.59 -35.25 25.79
N VAL A 435 30.29 -35.03 27.08
CA VAL A 435 31.11 -34.17 27.95
C VAL A 435 32.53 -34.73 28.15
N ARG A 436 32.68 -36.07 28.15
CA ARG A 436 33.98 -36.73 28.34
C ARG A 436 34.85 -36.75 27.07
N SER A 437 34.26 -36.63 25.88
CA SER A 437 34.99 -36.58 24.59
C SER A 437 35.38 -35.17 24.16
N VAL A 438 34.67 -34.13 24.61
CA VAL A 438 34.96 -32.74 24.22
C VAL A 438 35.84 -32.00 25.25
N ALA A 439 35.72 -32.32 26.54
CA ALA A 439 36.43 -31.58 27.59
C ALA A 439 37.89 -32.01 27.84
N ARG A 440 38.39 -33.08 27.18
CA ARG A 440 39.71 -33.66 27.48
C ARG A 440 40.90 -33.18 26.62
N PRO A 441 40.76 -32.53 25.44
CA PRO A 441 41.91 -31.93 24.75
C PRO A 441 42.16 -30.46 25.14
N LEU A 442 41.19 -29.75 25.72
CA LEU A 442 41.29 -28.30 25.97
C LEU A 442 41.89 -27.91 27.34
N LEU A 443 42.08 -28.88 28.26
CA LEU A 443 42.67 -28.64 29.58
C LEU A 443 44.08 -29.22 29.75
N GLY A 444 44.75 -29.55 28.64
CA GLY A 444 46.12 -30.08 28.62
C GLY A 444 47.25 -29.08 28.95
N PRO A 445 47.18 -27.78 28.58
CA PRO A 445 48.34 -26.90 28.75
C PRO A 445 48.29 -25.92 29.93
N VAL A 446 47.31 -25.96 30.84
CA VAL A 446 47.23 -25.03 31.99
C VAL A 446 47.50 -25.72 33.34
N ARG A 447 48.30 -26.79 33.35
CA ARG A 447 48.66 -27.51 34.60
C ARG A 447 50.16 -27.47 34.95
N ARG A 448 50.91 -26.50 34.40
CA ARG A 448 52.35 -26.34 34.73
C ARG A 448 52.75 -25.00 35.34
N HIS A 449 51.84 -24.06 35.48
CA HIS A 449 52.12 -22.85 36.25
C HIS A 449 51.05 -22.66 37.29
N LEU A 450 51.43 -22.86 38.56
CA LEU A 450 51.03 -22.11 39.76
C LEU A 450 50.79 -23.01 40.99
N PRO A 451 51.15 -22.52 42.20
CA PRO A 451 51.39 -23.34 43.39
C PRO A 451 50.13 -23.69 44.20
N ALA A 452 50.28 -24.69 45.05
CA ALA A 452 49.26 -25.23 45.93
C ALA A 452 48.92 -24.27 47.10
N SER A 453 47.80 -23.57 47.01
CA SER A 453 46.95 -23.18 48.15
C SER A 453 45.59 -22.70 47.60
N ASP A 454 44.50 -22.95 48.32
CA ASP A 454 43.11 -22.58 48.01
C ASP A 454 42.27 -23.50 47.10
N HIS A 455 42.12 -24.75 47.54
CA HIS A 455 41.16 -25.70 46.99
C HIS A 455 39.69 -25.44 47.37
N TRP A 456 39.41 -24.57 48.37
CA TRP A 456 38.05 -24.32 48.85
C TRP A 456 37.28 -23.26 48.02
N LEU A 457 38.01 -22.31 47.42
CA LEU A 457 37.44 -21.27 46.55
C LEU A 457 36.91 -21.83 45.21
N TRP A 458 37.52 -22.91 44.70
CA TRP A 458 37.05 -23.57 43.47
C TRP A 458 35.78 -24.42 43.65
N LEU A 459 35.54 -24.98 44.84
CA LEU A 459 34.29 -25.70 45.13
C LEU A 459 33.10 -24.74 45.25
N ALA A 460 33.32 -23.52 45.73
CA ALA A 460 32.29 -22.47 45.80
C ALA A 460 32.00 -21.83 44.42
N LEU A 461 33.04 -21.55 43.63
CA LEU A 461 32.89 -20.93 42.30
C LEU A 461 32.36 -21.90 41.24
N GLY A 462 32.73 -23.18 41.28
CA GLY A 462 32.19 -24.21 40.38
C GLY A 462 30.73 -24.55 40.66
N GLY A 463 30.30 -24.50 41.93
CA GLY A 463 28.92 -24.74 42.33
C GLY A 463 27.96 -23.63 41.90
N GLY A 464 28.36 -22.37 42.05
CA GLY A 464 27.54 -21.21 41.67
C GLY A 464 27.35 -21.05 40.15
N LEU A 465 28.43 -21.22 39.37
CA LEU A 465 28.36 -21.19 37.90
C LEU A 465 27.59 -22.38 37.35
N GLY A 466 27.74 -23.57 37.94
CA GLY A 466 26.97 -24.76 37.57
C GLY A 466 25.48 -24.62 37.85
N LEU A 467 25.11 -24.06 39.01
CA LEU A 467 23.72 -23.87 39.41
C LEU A 467 23.04 -22.73 38.64
N GLY A 468 23.77 -21.64 38.35
CA GLY A 468 23.33 -20.57 37.47
C GLY A 468 23.14 -21.03 36.03
N LEU A 469 24.06 -21.84 35.50
CA LEU A 469 23.92 -22.45 34.18
C LEU A 469 22.75 -23.46 34.15
N MET A 470 22.52 -24.21 35.23
CA MET A 470 21.38 -25.13 35.31
C MET A 470 20.04 -24.40 35.45
N LEU A 471 19.98 -23.28 36.17
CA LEU A 471 18.79 -22.43 36.26
C LEU A 471 18.51 -21.76 34.91
N TRP A 472 19.55 -21.30 34.20
CA TRP A 472 19.44 -20.68 32.89
C TRP A 472 19.08 -21.68 31.77
N LEU A 473 19.65 -22.90 31.80
CA LEU A 473 19.19 -23.99 30.93
C LEU A 473 17.78 -24.48 31.32
N GLY A 474 17.42 -24.43 32.61
CA GLY A 474 16.10 -24.79 33.09
C GLY A 474 14.99 -23.89 32.57
N THR A 475 15.27 -22.60 32.33
CA THR A 475 14.31 -21.67 31.70
C THR A 475 14.27 -21.77 30.18
N GLN A 476 15.37 -22.20 29.54
CA GLN A 476 15.42 -22.41 28.08
C GLN A 476 14.80 -23.74 27.63
N VAL A 477 14.71 -24.75 28.51
CA VAL A 477 14.27 -26.12 28.17
C VAL A 477 12.77 -26.39 28.48
N PHE A 478 12.03 -25.44 29.06
CA PHE A 478 10.65 -25.64 29.53
C PHE A 478 9.55 -24.82 28.81
N LYS A 479 9.74 -24.41 27.56
CA LYS A 479 8.57 -24.19 26.69
C LYS A 479 8.02 -25.58 26.35
N GLY A 480 6.96 -26.01 27.03
CA GLY A 480 6.27 -27.27 26.71
C GLY A 480 5.82 -27.32 25.23
N PRO A 481 5.38 -28.49 24.73
CA PRO A 481 4.90 -28.58 23.35
C PRO A 481 3.85 -27.48 23.06
N PRO A 482 3.81 -26.94 21.83
CA PRO A 482 2.85 -25.90 21.46
C PRO A 482 1.43 -26.41 21.76
N PRO A 483 0.54 -25.52 22.23
CA PRO A 483 -0.80 -25.96 22.62
C PRO A 483 -1.55 -26.48 21.40
N GLU A 484 -2.33 -27.53 21.62
CA GLU A 484 -3.05 -28.24 20.58
C GLU A 484 -4.42 -27.60 20.34
N PRO A 485 -4.91 -27.55 19.09
CA PRO A 485 -6.24 -27.04 18.81
C PRO A 485 -7.29 -27.95 19.45
N TYR A 486 -8.26 -27.36 20.15
CA TYR A 486 -9.44 -28.05 20.66
C TYR A 486 -10.70 -27.32 20.24
N GLN A 487 -11.81 -28.05 20.20
CA GLN A 487 -13.12 -27.49 19.86
C GLN A 487 -14.06 -27.57 21.07
N ALA A 488 -14.75 -26.48 21.38
CA ALA A 488 -15.83 -26.42 22.36
C ALA A 488 -16.95 -25.51 21.84
N ASP A 489 -18.20 -25.93 22.01
CA ASP A 489 -19.40 -25.20 21.55
C ASP A 489 -19.36 -24.76 20.07
N GLY A 490 -18.77 -25.59 19.22
CA GLY A 490 -18.61 -25.30 17.78
C GLY A 490 -17.53 -24.27 17.44
N ARG A 491 -16.82 -23.74 18.45
CA ARG A 491 -15.69 -22.81 18.28
C ARG A 491 -14.37 -23.49 18.63
N TRP A 492 -13.29 -22.92 18.13
CA TRP A 492 -11.92 -23.41 18.30
C TRP A 492 -11.13 -22.55 19.25
N GLY A 493 -10.27 -23.21 20.02
CA GLY A 493 -9.28 -22.61 20.91
C GLY A 493 -8.03 -23.49 20.98
N PHE A 494 -7.13 -23.20 21.91
CA PHE A 494 -5.89 -23.96 22.11
C PHE A 494 -5.75 -24.42 23.56
N ALA A 495 -5.36 -25.67 23.74
CA ALA A 495 -5.21 -26.29 25.06
C ALA A 495 -3.80 -26.87 25.23
N ARG A 496 -3.24 -26.71 26.43
CA ARG A 496 -1.97 -27.32 26.80
C ARG A 496 -2.28 -28.42 27.81
N ARG A 497 -2.02 -29.67 27.44
CA ARG A 497 -2.31 -30.86 28.27
C ARG A 497 -3.79 -30.95 28.71
N GLY A 498 -4.71 -30.53 27.84
CA GLY A 498 -6.15 -30.54 28.10
C GLY A 498 -6.68 -29.33 28.86
N GLU A 499 -5.83 -28.43 29.35
CA GLU A 499 -6.24 -27.16 29.95
C GLU A 499 -6.30 -26.06 28.88
N PRO A 500 -7.42 -25.32 28.74
CA PRO A 500 -7.55 -24.27 27.74
C PRO A 500 -6.63 -23.09 28.07
N VAL A 501 -5.65 -22.84 27.19
CA VAL A 501 -4.78 -21.66 27.24
C VAL A 501 -5.42 -20.52 26.45
N VAL A 502 -6.04 -20.86 25.32
CA VAL A 502 -6.83 -19.95 24.50
C VAL A 502 -8.27 -20.45 24.50
N PRO A 503 -9.24 -19.66 24.99
CA PRO A 503 -10.63 -20.09 25.05
C PRO A 503 -11.18 -20.35 23.63
N ALA A 504 -12.13 -21.27 23.53
CA ALA A 504 -12.80 -21.58 22.28
C ALA A 504 -13.68 -20.42 21.81
N GLN A 505 -13.10 -19.53 21.01
CA GLN A 505 -13.75 -18.31 20.52
C GLN A 505 -13.62 -18.10 19.01
N TYR A 506 -12.80 -18.90 18.34
CA TYR A 506 -12.51 -18.76 16.91
C TYR A 506 -13.41 -19.67 16.06
N ALA A 507 -13.74 -19.23 14.85
CA ALA A 507 -14.47 -20.02 13.87
C ALA A 507 -13.60 -21.15 13.30
N SER A 508 -12.31 -20.89 13.10
CA SER A 508 -11.30 -21.87 12.68
C SER A 508 -9.92 -21.49 13.21
N VAL A 509 -9.02 -22.48 13.30
CA VAL A 509 -7.62 -22.28 13.71
C VAL A 509 -6.69 -23.16 12.89
N GLN A 510 -5.48 -22.67 12.61
CA GLN A 510 -4.39 -23.43 12.00
C GLN A 510 -3.39 -23.90 13.09
N PRO A 511 -2.57 -24.94 12.83
CA PRO A 511 -1.49 -25.34 13.72
C PRO A 511 -0.48 -24.21 13.95
N PHE A 512 0.26 -24.30 15.07
CA PHE A 512 1.35 -23.39 15.34
C PHE A 512 2.50 -23.58 14.32
N GLN A 513 2.91 -22.49 13.67
CA GLN A 513 4.13 -22.35 12.88
C GLN A 513 4.85 -21.07 13.32
N ASP A 514 6.19 -21.13 13.45
CA ASP A 514 7.01 -20.01 13.96
C ASP A 514 6.46 -19.37 15.26
N GLU A 515 6.04 -20.22 16.21
CA GLU A 515 5.45 -19.83 17.51
C GLU A 515 4.08 -19.10 17.45
N ARG A 516 3.44 -19.00 16.27
CA ARG A 516 2.06 -18.47 16.14
C ARG A 516 1.11 -19.42 15.46
N ALA A 517 -0.16 -19.28 15.76
CA ALA A 517 -1.24 -19.93 15.03
C ALA A 517 -2.14 -18.88 14.36
N VAL A 518 -2.52 -19.13 13.11
CA VAL A 518 -3.53 -18.33 12.42
C VAL A 518 -4.91 -18.71 12.94
N VAL A 519 -5.73 -17.71 13.21
CA VAL A 519 -7.08 -17.87 13.76
C VAL A 519 -8.07 -17.07 12.96
N GLU A 520 -9.30 -17.56 12.87
CA GLU A 520 -10.41 -16.89 12.20
C GLU A 520 -11.49 -16.50 13.22
N ARG A 521 -11.93 -15.25 13.21
CA ARG A 521 -13.08 -14.78 14.00
C ARG A 521 -13.94 -13.90 13.10
N ASP A 522 -15.24 -14.20 13.04
CA ASP A 522 -16.23 -13.42 12.30
C ASP A 522 -15.87 -13.19 10.81
N GLY A 523 -15.23 -14.17 10.17
CA GLY A 523 -14.80 -14.12 8.77
C GLY A 523 -13.52 -13.32 8.51
N ALA A 524 -12.85 -12.84 9.56
CA ALA A 524 -11.55 -12.19 9.49
C ALA A 524 -10.47 -13.07 10.12
N PHE A 525 -9.25 -12.99 9.58
CA PHE A 525 -8.09 -13.77 9.99
C PHE A 525 -7.11 -12.90 10.78
N GLY A 526 -6.50 -13.51 11.79
CA GLY A 526 -5.45 -12.94 12.63
C GLY A 526 -4.51 -14.03 13.13
N ALA A 527 -3.66 -13.72 14.10
CA ALA A 527 -2.68 -14.64 14.66
C ALA A 527 -2.54 -14.51 16.17
N VAL A 528 -2.39 -15.66 16.83
CA VAL A 528 -2.21 -15.76 18.29
C VAL A 528 -0.90 -16.45 18.63
N THR A 529 -0.28 -16.06 19.75
CA THR A 529 0.85 -16.78 20.34
C THR A 529 0.41 -18.03 21.09
N ALA A 530 1.37 -18.90 21.41
CA ALA A 530 1.16 -20.09 22.24
C ALA A 530 0.68 -19.78 23.67
N ASP A 531 0.77 -18.52 24.10
CA ASP A 531 0.28 -18.03 25.40
C ASP A 531 -1.08 -17.33 25.29
N GLY A 532 -1.65 -17.28 24.07
CA GLY A 532 -3.00 -16.76 23.81
C GLY A 532 -3.09 -15.27 23.54
N GLN A 533 -1.96 -14.58 23.38
CA GLN A 533 -1.95 -13.19 22.96
C GLN A 533 -2.29 -13.09 21.46
N GLU A 534 -3.32 -12.32 21.11
CA GLU A 534 -3.58 -11.90 19.72
C GLU A 534 -2.47 -10.92 19.29
N VAL A 535 -1.45 -11.40 18.58
CA VAL A 535 -0.39 -10.56 18.00
C VAL A 535 -0.92 -9.79 16.81
N VAL A 536 -1.75 -10.48 16.03
CA VAL A 536 -2.47 -9.90 14.92
C VAL A 536 -3.95 -10.09 15.21
N PRO A 537 -4.68 -9.04 15.60
CA PRO A 537 -6.13 -9.13 15.75
C PRO A 537 -6.76 -9.57 14.41
N PRO A 538 -7.84 -10.37 14.43
CA PRO A 538 -8.60 -10.71 13.24
C PRO A 538 -9.00 -9.46 12.44
N ALA A 539 -8.33 -9.25 11.30
CA ALA A 539 -8.45 -8.03 10.49
C ALA A 539 -8.31 -8.26 8.99
N TYR A 540 -7.82 -9.43 8.56
CA TYR A 540 -7.51 -9.74 7.16
C TYR A 540 -8.54 -10.68 6.53
N ASP A 541 -8.75 -10.58 5.22
CA ASP A 541 -9.71 -11.45 4.51
C ASP A 541 -9.17 -12.89 4.33
N ALA A 542 -7.85 -13.05 4.38
CA ALA A 542 -7.17 -14.32 4.47
C ALA A 542 -5.78 -14.12 5.08
N MET A 543 -5.28 -15.15 5.77
CA MET A 543 -3.93 -15.18 6.31
C MET A 543 -3.37 -16.59 6.15
N ASN A 544 -2.19 -16.70 5.54
CA ASN A 544 -1.42 -17.94 5.48
C ASN A 544 -0.68 -18.16 6.81
N SER A 545 -0.29 -19.41 7.09
CA SER A 545 0.64 -19.71 8.17
C SER A 545 1.93 -18.90 8.02
N TYR A 546 2.58 -18.61 9.14
CA TYR A 546 3.91 -17.99 9.12
C TYR A 546 4.92 -18.93 8.45
N ALA A 547 5.76 -18.35 7.60
CA ALA A 547 6.89 -18.98 6.95
C ALA A 547 8.06 -17.99 6.97
N ASP A 548 9.23 -18.43 7.43
CA ASP A 548 10.42 -17.60 7.64
C ASP A 548 10.14 -16.31 8.42
N GLY A 549 9.27 -16.38 9.43
CA GLY A 549 8.93 -15.23 10.28
C GLY A 549 7.93 -14.24 9.68
N TYR A 550 7.39 -14.49 8.49
CA TYR A 550 6.37 -13.66 7.86
C TYR A 550 5.11 -14.45 7.51
N ALA A 551 3.95 -13.82 7.59
CA ALA A 551 2.70 -14.39 7.10
C ALA A 551 2.15 -13.56 5.96
N ARG A 552 1.84 -14.21 4.83
CA ARG A 552 1.16 -13.58 3.71
C ARG A 552 -0.30 -13.35 4.08
N VAL A 553 -0.77 -12.13 3.93
CA VAL A 553 -2.15 -11.72 4.22
C VAL A 553 -2.80 -11.13 2.97
N ARG A 554 -4.13 -11.22 2.91
CA ARG A 554 -4.93 -10.67 1.82
C ARG A 554 -5.89 -9.60 2.33
N ILE A 555 -5.94 -8.49 1.62
CA ILE A 555 -6.86 -7.37 1.86
C ILE A 555 -7.52 -7.01 0.51
N GLY A 556 -8.80 -7.34 0.37
CA GLY A 556 -9.51 -7.31 -0.90
C GLY A 556 -8.85 -8.24 -1.92
N ASP A 557 -8.40 -7.66 -3.03
CA ASP A 557 -7.72 -8.36 -4.13
C ASP A 557 -6.19 -8.25 -4.07
N LEU A 558 -5.65 -7.63 -3.02
CA LEU A 558 -4.23 -7.38 -2.86
C LEU A 558 -3.63 -8.23 -1.73
N TYR A 559 -2.35 -8.52 -1.87
CA TYR A 559 -1.56 -9.28 -0.92
C TYR A 559 -0.47 -8.39 -0.30
N THR A 560 -0.23 -8.59 0.99
CA THR A 560 0.91 -8.01 1.72
C THR A 560 1.41 -9.05 2.73
N PHE A 561 2.35 -8.69 3.58
CA PHE A 561 2.92 -9.55 4.60
C PHE A 561 2.85 -8.89 5.97
N VAL A 562 2.74 -9.71 7.00
CA VAL A 562 2.89 -9.29 8.40
C VAL A 562 4.08 -9.99 9.02
N ASP A 563 4.87 -9.26 9.79
CA ASP A 563 6.03 -9.77 10.50
C ASP A 563 5.66 -10.45 11.83
N ALA A 564 6.67 -10.92 12.54
CA ALA A 564 6.51 -11.50 13.86
C ALA A 564 5.93 -10.49 14.89
N ASP A 565 6.16 -9.20 14.79
CA ASP A 565 5.54 -8.27 15.73
C ASP A 565 4.09 -7.89 15.34
N GLY A 566 3.58 -8.46 14.25
CA GLY A 566 2.28 -8.14 13.67
C GLY A 566 2.29 -6.84 12.85
N ARG A 567 3.48 -6.33 12.50
CA ARG A 567 3.63 -5.16 11.64
C ARG A 567 3.42 -5.56 10.18
N GLU A 568 2.56 -4.83 9.50
CA GLU A 568 2.29 -4.99 8.08
C GLU A 568 3.38 -4.34 7.23
N PHE A 569 3.67 -4.94 6.08
CA PHE A 569 4.55 -4.35 5.08
C PHE A 569 3.83 -3.17 4.41
N SER A 570 4.58 -2.12 4.09
CA SER A 570 4.05 -0.90 3.47
C SER A 570 3.61 -1.03 2.01
N HIS A 571 3.87 -2.18 1.37
CA HIS A 571 3.64 -2.41 -0.05
C HIS A 571 2.58 -3.50 -0.27
N TYR A 572 1.78 -3.30 -1.31
CA TYR A 572 0.72 -4.23 -1.71
C TYR A 572 0.98 -4.77 -3.12
N PHE A 573 0.66 -6.05 -3.32
CA PHE A 573 0.94 -6.79 -4.54
C PHE A 573 -0.33 -7.40 -5.11
N TYR A 574 -0.43 -7.51 -6.44
CA TYR A 574 -1.55 -8.19 -7.11
C TYR A 574 -1.56 -9.68 -6.82
N ASN A 575 -0.39 -10.26 -6.58
CA ASN A 575 -0.22 -11.64 -6.15
C ASN A 575 1.10 -11.76 -5.39
N ALA A 576 1.20 -12.75 -4.52
CA ALA A 576 2.40 -13.04 -3.76
C ALA A 576 2.43 -14.53 -3.40
N TYR A 577 3.61 -15.11 -3.23
CA TYR A 577 3.77 -16.41 -2.58
C TYR A 577 4.30 -16.22 -1.15
N ASP A 578 4.23 -17.28 -0.35
CA ASP A 578 4.78 -17.27 1.01
C ASP A 578 6.31 -17.14 0.97
N PHE A 579 6.89 -16.56 2.02
CA PHE A 579 8.33 -16.50 2.18
C PHE A 579 8.94 -17.90 2.25
N ALA A 580 10.08 -18.06 1.58
CA ALA A 580 10.89 -19.26 1.65
C ALA A 580 12.36 -18.93 1.43
N GLU A 581 13.22 -19.47 2.29
CA GLU A 581 14.65 -19.21 2.34
C GLU A 581 14.98 -17.70 2.41
N GLY A 582 14.13 -16.94 3.08
CA GLY A 582 14.28 -15.49 3.27
C GLY A 582 13.81 -14.64 2.08
N TYR A 583 13.16 -15.21 1.06
CA TYR A 583 12.63 -14.47 -0.08
C TYR A 583 11.17 -14.81 -0.38
N ALA A 584 10.42 -13.83 -0.89
CA ALA A 584 9.06 -14.04 -1.40
C ALA A 584 8.92 -13.51 -2.83
N PRO A 585 8.40 -14.32 -3.77
CA PRO A 585 8.00 -13.84 -5.08
C PRO A 585 6.69 -13.04 -4.97
N VAL A 586 6.71 -11.83 -5.52
CA VAL A 586 5.59 -10.88 -5.53
C VAL A 586 5.34 -10.37 -6.93
N LEU A 587 4.10 -10.00 -7.22
CA LEU A 587 3.64 -9.52 -8.52
C LEU A 587 3.07 -8.11 -8.41
N ASP A 588 3.63 -7.20 -9.20
CA ASP A 588 3.11 -5.85 -9.41
C ASP A 588 2.91 -5.53 -10.90
N GLN A 589 2.77 -4.25 -11.24
CA GLN A 589 2.61 -3.79 -12.63
C GLN A 589 3.80 -4.09 -13.54
N ARG A 590 5.00 -4.22 -12.97
CA ARG A 590 6.24 -4.48 -13.70
C ARG A 590 6.32 -5.96 -14.08
N GLY A 591 5.91 -6.84 -13.16
CA GLY A 591 5.87 -8.29 -13.32
C GLY A 591 6.24 -9.00 -12.02
N TRP A 592 6.68 -10.26 -12.10
CA TRP A 592 7.12 -10.99 -10.92
C TRP A 592 8.54 -10.59 -10.49
N PHE A 593 8.77 -10.38 -9.21
CA PHE A 593 10.11 -10.15 -8.64
C PHE A 593 10.18 -10.66 -7.20
N TYR A 594 11.36 -10.59 -6.57
CA TYR A 594 11.55 -11.06 -5.19
C TYR A 594 11.79 -9.92 -4.21
N ILE A 595 11.28 -10.10 -3.00
CA ILE A 595 11.55 -9.26 -1.82
C ILE A 595 12.17 -10.13 -0.71
N SER A 596 12.92 -9.52 0.22
CA SER A 596 13.64 -10.24 1.30
C SER A 596 13.28 -9.78 2.72
N GLY A 597 12.19 -9.01 2.88
CA GLY A 597 11.69 -8.54 4.17
C GLY A 597 11.14 -7.11 4.10
N PRO A 598 10.72 -6.52 5.24
CA PRO A 598 10.11 -5.19 5.28
C PRO A 598 11.15 -4.08 5.07
N ASP A 599 12.34 -4.20 5.68
CA ASP A 599 13.39 -3.17 5.65
C ASP A 599 14.14 -3.12 4.32
N ALA A 600 14.24 -4.25 3.62
CA ALA A 600 14.81 -4.32 2.27
C ALA A 600 13.85 -3.77 1.20
N GLY A 601 12.56 -3.67 1.53
CA GLY A 601 11.52 -3.10 0.69
C GLY A 601 11.40 -3.74 -0.70
N VAL A 602 10.63 -3.06 -1.55
CA VAL A 602 10.59 -3.33 -2.98
C VAL A 602 11.81 -2.63 -3.62
N PRO A 603 12.74 -3.37 -4.28
CA PRO A 603 13.89 -2.74 -4.92
C PRO A 603 13.44 -1.71 -5.96
N ALA A 604 14.18 -0.60 -6.10
CA ALA A 604 13.86 0.44 -7.10
C ALA A 604 13.90 -0.10 -8.53
N HIS A 605 14.89 -0.96 -8.82
CA HIS A 605 15.03 -1.65 -10.11
C HIS A 605 15.13 -3.16 -9.87
N PRO A 606 13.99 -3.82 -9.59
CA PRO A 606 14.01 -5.24 -9.34
C PRO A 606 14.23 -5.98 -10.66
N ARG A 607 14.85 -7.14 -10.58
CA ARG A 607 14.88 -8.08 -11.70
C ARG A 607 13.48 -8.68 -11.86
N VAL A 608 12.87 -8.43 -13.01
CA VAL A 608 11.48 -8.82 -13.30
C VAL A 608 11.43 -10.10 -14.14
N PHE A 609 10.46 -10.96 -13.83
CA PHE A 609 10.20 -12.26 -14.43
C PHE A 609 8.76 -12.36 -14.94
N GLN A 610 8.52 -13.26 -15.91
CA GLN A 610 7.17 -13.59 -16.38
C GLN A 610 6.42 -14.46 -15.36
N GLU A 611 7.16 -15.33 -14.67
CA GLU A 611 6.70 -16.15 -13.55
C GLU A 611 7.85 -16.30 -12.54
N ALA A 612 7.54 -16.34 -11.25
CA ALA A 612 8.50 -16.59 -10.19
C ALA A 612 7.89 -17.53 -9.14
N TYR A 613 8.71 -18.41 -8.59
CA TYR A 613 8.32 -19.45 -7.63
C TYR A 613 9.20 -19.39 -6.39
N PRO A 614 8.72 -19.84 -5.21
CA PRO A 614 9.51 -19.80 -3.98
C PRO A 614 10.86 -20.49 -4.08
N PHE A 615 11.85 -20.01 -3.33
CA PHE A 615 13.15 -20.68 -3.23
C PHE A 615 13.02 -22.06 -2.56
N ARG A 616 13.79 -23.01 -3.10
CA ARG A 616 13.93 -24.38 -2.60
C ARG A 616 15.37 -24.85 -2.87
N ASP A 617 16.04 -25.34 -1.84
CA ASP A 617 17.44 -25.81 -1.91
C ASP A 617 18.40 -24.74 -2.46
N GLY A 618 18.18 -23.46 -2.13
CA GLY A 618 19.03 -22.34 -2.56
C GLY A 618 18.77 -21.83 -3.98
N LEU A 619 17.79 -22.39 -4.69
CA LEU A 619 17.45 -22.03 -6.07
C LEU A 619 15.95 -21.73 -6.21
N ALA A 620 15.63 -20.77 -7.06
CA ALA A 620 14.25 -20.48 -7.43
C ALA A 620 14.03 -20.70 -8.93
N ARG A 621 12.94 -21.40 -9.26
CA ARG A 621 12.47 -21.53 -10.64
C ARG A 621 11.84 -20.20 -11.06
N VAL A 622 12.24 -19.70 -12.22
CA VAL A 622 11.67 -18.48 -12.81
C VAL A 622 11.46 -18.65 -14.30
N ARG A 623 10.52 -17.90 -14.87
CA ARG A 623 10.28 -17.87 -16.31
C ARG A 623 10.70 -16.53 -16.90
N THR A 624 11.59 -16.58 -17.88
CA THR A 624 12.12 -15.39 -18.56
C THR A 624 12.29 -15.66 -20.04
N GLY A 625 11.80 -14.76 -20.89
CA GLY A 625 11.90 -14.93 -22.34
C GLY A 625 11.20 -16.19 -22.86
N GLY A 626 10.10 -16.59 -22.22
CA GLY A 626 9.27 -17.73 -22.61
C GLY A 626 9.72 -19.10 -22.07
N ALA A 627 10.93 -19.21 -21.50
CA ALA A 627 11.51 -20.45 -20.98
C ALA A 627 11.73 -20.39 -19.46
N TYR A 628 11.73 -21.55 -18.82
CA TYR A 628 12.10 -21.71 -17.41
C TYR A 628 13.62 -21.76 -17.25
N THR A 629 14.10 -21.17 -16.17
CA THR A 629 15.48 -21.24 -15.71
C THR A 629 15.49 -21.19 -14.17
N PHE A 630 16.66 -21.33 -13.57
CA PHE A 630 16.83 -21.24 -12.13
C PHE A 630 17.77 -20.11 -11.77
N ILE A 631 17.47 -19.43 -10.67
CA ILE A 631 18.27 -18.32 -10.16
C ILE A 631 18.63 -18.57 -8.70
N SER A 632 19.82 -18.14 -8.31
CA SER A 632 20.26 -18.09 -6.91
C SER A 632 20.03 -16.69 -6.31
N PRO A 633 20.04 -16.56 -4.97
CA PRO A 633 19.95 -15.25 -4.32
C PRO A 633 21.04 -14.25 -4.78
N GLY A 634 22.27 -14.72 -5.04
CA GLY A 634 23.35 -13.85 -5.54
C GLY A 634 23.04 -13.21 -6.90
N GLN A 635 22.23 -13.87 -7.73
CA GLN A 635 21.83 -13.38 -9.06
C GLN A 635 20.60 -12.46 -9.03
N LEU A 636 19.94 -12.34 -7.87
CA LEU A 636 18.95 -11.29 -7.65
C LEU A 636 19.63 -9.93 -7.46
N ALA A 637 20.77 -9.91 -6.77
CA ALA A 637 21.51 -8.68 -6.45
C ALA A 637 22.41 -8.19 -7.60
N ASP A 638 22.96 -9.10 -8.42
CA ASP A 638 23.83 -8.77 -9.54
C ASP A 638 23.13 -8.97 -10.89
N THR A 639 22.64 -7.87 -11.49
CA THR A 639 22.02 -7.87 -12.82
C THR A 639 23.00 -8.10 -13.98
N THR A 640 24.32 -8.11 -13.71
CA THR A 640 25.34 -8.32 -14.73
C THR A 640 25.70 -9.80 -14.92
N GLN A 641 25.36 -10.65 -13.95
CA GLN A 641 25.55 -12.10 -14.06
C GLN A 641 24.43 -12.76 -14.86
N ALA A 642 24.81 -13.44 -15.94
CA ALA A 642 23.92 -14.31 -16.69
C ALA A 642 23.39 -15.44 -15.80
N ALA A 643 22.14 -15.87 -16.05
CA ALA A 643 21.55 -17.02 -15.35
C ALA A 643 22.45 -18.26 -15.52
N THR A 644 22.71 -18.98 -14.43
CA THR A 644 23.65 -20.12 -14.40
C THR A 644 23.11 -21.34 -15.16
N PHE A 645 21.79 -21.44 -15.26
CA PHE A 645 21.11 -22.64 -15.74
C PHE A 645 20.60 -22.52 -17.17
N GLY A 646 20.43 -23.68 -17.81
CA GLY A 646 19.85 -23.80 -19.15
C GLY A 646 18.45 -23.19 -19.26
N ARG A 647 17.98 -23.02 -20.50
CA ARG A 647 16.60 -22.61 -20.81
C ARG A 647 15.76 -23.84 -21.10
N TYR A 648 14.75 -24.09 -20.25
CA TYR A 648 13.90 -25.26 -20.31
C TYR A 648 12.47 -24.90 -20.75
N GLU A 649 11.81 -25.79 -21.47
CA GLU A 649 10.40 -25.66 -21.85
C GLU A 649 9.49 -25.91 -20.64
N GLN A 650 9.89 -26.86 -19.78
CA GLN A 650 9.24 -27.16 -18.50
C GLN A 650 10.31 -27.44 -17.45
N ALA A 651 10.03 -27.08 -16.20
CA ALA A 651 10.89 -27.35 -15.06
C ALA A 651 10.03 -27.55 -13.80
N THR A 652 10.42 -28.46 -12.91
CA THR A 652 9.88 -28.53 -11.55
C THR A 652 10.72 -27.66 -10.61
N ASP A 653 10.18 -27.34 -9.43
CA ASP A 653 10.98 -26.75 -8.36
C ASP A 653 12.03 -27.78 -7.87
N PHE A 654 13.10 -27.29 -7.26
CA PHE A 654 14.12 -28.14 -6.63
C PHE A 654 13.55 -28.83 -5.40
N ALA A 655 13.89 -30.11 -5.24
CA ALA A 655 13.62 -30.89 -4.05
C ALA A 655 14.73 -31.93 -3.86
N ASP A 656 15.30 -31.99 -2.66
CA ASP A 656 16.45 -32.85 -2.32
C ASP A 656 17.63 -32.63 -3.29
N GLY A 657 17.87 -31.37 -3.67
CA GLY A 657 18.96 -30.97 -4.58
C GLY A 657 18.76 -31.38 -6.04
N ARG A 658 17.54 -31.74 -6.44
CA ARG A 658 17.22 -32.21 -7.80
C ARG A 658 16.02 -31.50 -8.39
N ALA A 659 16.05 -31.26 -9.71
CA ALA A 659 14.90 -30.76 -10.46
C ALA A 659 14.70 -31.53 -11.76
N ARG A 660 13.45 -31.80 -12.14
CA ARG A 660 13.10 -32.38 -13.44
C ARG A 660 12.89 -31.28 -14.45
N VAL A 661 13.55 -31.40 -15.60
CA VAL A 661 13.47 -30.41 -16.68
C VAL A 661 13.15 -31.07 -18.02
N GLN A 662 12.54 -30.30 -18.91
CA GLN A 662 12.28 -30.69 -20.29
C GLN A 662 12.88 -29.68 -21.25
N GLN A 663 13.63 -30.16 -22.23
CA GLN A 663 14.21 -29.33 -23.29
C GLN A 663 14.23 -30.09 -24.61
N ASN A 664 13.76 -29.47 -25.70
CA ASN A 664 13.70 -30.09 -27.03
C ASN A 664 12.95 -31.44 -27.02
N GLY A 665 11.87 -31.54 -26.23
CA GLY A 665 11.10 -32.77 -26.08
C GLY A 665 11.71 -33.86 -25.19
N ARG A 666 12.97 -33.73 -24.73
CA ARG A 666 13.62 -34.69 -23.82
C ARG A 666 13.43 -34.28 -22.37
N ARG A 667 13.08 -35.24 -21.50
CA ARG A 667 12.98 -35.06 -20.03
C ARG A 667 14.19 -35.66 -19.34
N PHE A 668 14.79 -34.95 -18.40
CA PHE A 668 15.93 -35.39 -17.60
C PHE A 668 15.96 -34.67 -16.24
N VAL A 669 16.80 -35.13 -15.31
CA VAL A 669 16.98 -34.53 -13.98
C VAL A 669 18.29 -33.76 -13.97
N ILE A 670 18.28 -32.60 -13.33
CA ILE A 670 19.47 -31.78 -13.06
C ILE A 670 19.75 -31.68 -11.57
N ASP A 671 21.02 -31.52 -11.23
CA ASP A 671 21.48 -31.16 -9.88
C ASP A 671 21.58 -29.64 -9.67
N GLY A 672 22.03 -29.23 -8.48
CA GLY A 672 22.21 -27.82 -8.09
C GLY A 672 23.33 -27.07 -8.83
N GLU A 673 24.13 -27.74 -9.66
CA GLU A 673 25.10 -27.13 -10.57
C GLU A 673 24.55 -27.03 -12.01
N GLY A 674 23.41 -27.69 -12.27
CA GLY A 674 22.75 -27.73 -13.57
C GLY A 674 23.22 -28.88 -14.45
N GLU A 675 23.98 -29.82 -13.89
CA GLU A 675 24.45 -31.01 -14.60
C GLU A 675 23.34 -32.07 -14.67
N GLU A 676 23.25 -32.76 -15.82
CA GLU A 676 22.30 -33.86 -16.00
C GLU A 676 22.74 -35.07 -15.17
N ILE A 677 21.88 -35.53 -14.26
CA ILE A 677 22.11 -36.70 -13.43
C ILE A 677 21.15 -37.84 -13.80
N ALA A 678 21.60 -39.07 -13.57
CA ALA A 678 20.76 -40.26 -13.72
C ALA A 678 19.67 -40.28 -12.63
N GLU A 679 18.44 -40.66 -13.02
CA GLU A 679 17.29 -40.79 -12.11
C GLU A 679 17.49 -41.83 -11.00
#